data_AF-A0A0F6W5V3-F1
#
_entry.id   AF-A0A0F6W5V3-F1
#
_cell.length_a   1.000
_cell.length_b   1.000
_cell.length_c   1.000
_cell.angle_alpha   90.00
_cell.angle_beta   90.00
_cell.angle_gamma   90.00
#
_symmetry.space_group_name_H-M   'P 1'
#
loop_
_entity.id
_entity.type
_entity.pdbx_description
1 polymer ?
#
loop_
_entity_poly.entity_id
_entity_poly.type
_entity_poly.pdbx_seq_one_letter_code
_entity_poly.pdbx_strand_id
1 'polypeptide(L)'
;MLAGCGDDDSSATPDAGARDDASAPTQDSGPPGCAPGTSMCGDICADTDSSRAHCGECGNACAAGEACLEGSCAIVCPGSQSACDGVCADLDSDRRHCGECGATCDAGELCVDGACAVSCPSGQTLCGTTCVDTQSEPSHCGECGNACDAGEVCSEGTCAATCSSGLTECDDACVDTNDDPSNCGACGNECATEADGAGGACIAGSCRTLCEPGYGDCDADLTSATGNGCETAVSTDVTNCGACGNACDLANATAGCDAGGCVIATCDEGFLDCDTSPTNGCEVSLADDAANCGACGNACAAGEVCGAGACVVPAGEDCGNPIALTPGRHVLTWTAADADYITSTPACGAGYAPAGPDVVFSYTNTSAAQEWISTFFEKPEGARWHALVTTGAACGTLDGALCTSDFYSPFLGGGALLAPGQTAHLYLIDSVSGGAPLSRPLTVDFDATACDATPSMTRLIPANGGTTPIRAATFTAQFSAPAVPGGTVTITGNMGTALSYPVGTEATAPARLDEATRTILTIDPGISFPPGEQLTISWTGLNLRTCSPTTSVPAPTPTWQVTVRTPPCTPGMAGMIGDTVAIHSVGGSYAAEQYVAADSDPNGYVYVGGTAALWRFPKAGGAGTNLVGSSPITSDHLGYAMLIDGQNIFTVESDSAPIPTGHLYRVSTDGGATWSVEEYMEFSVAPNDDFRGVTISGDRIYLVTHEDSTATGPYPAQPTQIWSVPRVATTLPVEPVLELEVAEGDCTSVVRDASFYYLVCDGAGAIIRYAHDGTGRRTMPNRWHVETNATVNALHGSDTDADGVFDVLYYRAAAEQIDYVCNPATSPYVDHLVRFSTVTASAYGLGLDPVGGVLWSYDDDTYEIVSVQ
;
A
#
# COMPACT_ATOMS: atom_id res chain seq x y z
N MET A 1 -4.01 87.17 0.36
CA MET A 1 -5.22 88.00 0.25
C MET A 1 -6.40 87.04 0.22
N LEU A 2 -7.23 87.10 1.28
CA LEU A 2 -8.65 86.73 1.47
C LEU A 2 -9.27 85.60 0.60
N ALA A 3 -10.11 84.68 1.06
CA ALA A 3 -10.64 84.21 2.35
C ALA A 3 -11.71 83.12 2.00
N GLY A 4 -12.02 82.20 2.92
CA GLY A 4 -13.32 81.49 2.94
C GLY A 4 -13.27 79.99 3.18
N CYS A 5 -13.83 79.56 4.32
CA CYS A 5 -13.83 78.23 4.94
C CYS A 5 -14.93 77.27 4.43
N GLY A 6 -14.82 75.98 4.82
CA GLY A 6 -15.89 75.25 5.53
C GLY A 6 -16.58 74.06 4.86
N ASP A 7 -16.11 72.85 5.23
CA ASP A 7 -16.80 71.68 5.80
C ASP A 7 -17.95 70.90 5.10
N ASP A 8 -17.76 69.57 5.20
CA ASP A 8 -18.69 68.46 5.49
C ASP A 8 -19.60 67.80 4.42
N ASP A 9 -19.16 66.57 4.09
CA ASP A 9 -19.83 65.28 4.35
C ASP A 9 -20.84 64.67 3.34
N SER A 10 -20.65 63.36 3.15
CA SER A 10 -21.59 62.31 2.75
C SER A 10 -22.12 62.15 1.31
N SER A 11 -21.63 61.07 0.68
CA SER A 11 -22.40 59.98 0.04
C SER A 11 -23.06 60.14 -1.35
N ALA A 12 -23.06 58.98 -2.04
CA ALA A 12 -23.97 58.50 -3.10
C ALA A 12 -23.59 58.70 -4.59
N THR A 13 -23.21 57.57 -5.20
CA THR A 13 -23.49 56.98 -6.55
C THR A 13 -23.64 57.87 -7.80
N PRO A 14 -23.25 57.35 -8.98
CA PRO A 14 -24.26 56.84 -9.93
C PRO A 14 -23.80 55.57 -10.67
N ASP A 15 -24.65 54.55 -10.82
CA ASP A 15 -25.69 54.37 -11.84
C ASP A 15 -25.15 53.99 -13.24
N ALA A 16 -25.80 52.97 -13.77
CA ALA A 16 -25.46 52.16 -14.92
C ALA A 16 -25.82 52.83 -16.26
N GLY A 17 -25.15 52.39 -17.32
CA GLY A 17 -25.45 52.75 -18.70
C GLY A 17 -24.98 51.66 -19.67
N ALA A 18 -25.95 50.90 -20.17
CA ALA A 18 -25.87 49.71 -21.01
C ALA A 18 -25.25 49.89 -22.41
N ARG A 19 -24.76 48.77 -22.99
CA ARG A 19 -25.05 48.32 -24.38
C ARG A 19 -24.99 46.79 -24.50
N ASP A 20 -25.95 46.26 -25.24
CA ASP A 20 -26.35 44.87 -25.42
C ASP A 20 -25.49 44.01 -26.37
N ASP A 21 -25.67 42.70 -26.17
CA ASP A 21 -25.59 41.55 -27.09
C ASP A 21 -24.24 41.04 -27.63
N ALA A 22 -23.73 40.00 -26.97
CA ALA A 22 -23.46 38.71 -27.61
C ALA A 22 -23.47 37.58 -26.56
N SER A 23 -24.28 36.56 -26.83
CA SER A 23 -24.49 35.36 -26.01
C SER A 23 -23.20 34.56 -25.80
N ALA A 24 -23.01 34.06 -24.57
CA ALA A 24 -22.07 32.99 -24.20
C ALA A 24 -22.82 31.98 -23.31
N PRO A 25 -22.41 30.69 -23.32
CA PRO A 25 -23.31 29.57 -23.58
C PRO A 25 -23.98 28.99 -22.34
N THR A 26 -25.12 28.35 -22.57
CA THR A 26 -25.74 27.38 -21.66
C THR A 26 -24.77 26.21 -21.45
N GLN A 27 -24.24 26.05 -20.23
CA GLN A 27 -23.57 24.82 -19.81
C GLN A 27 -24.65 23.75 -19.58
N ASP A 28 -24.63 22.79 -20.48
CA ASP A 28 -25.39 21.54 -20.48
C ASP A 28 -24.86 20.63 -19.36
N SER A 29 -25.78 20.00 -18.64
CA SER A 29 -25.49 19.01 -17.61
C SER A 29 -25.12 17.67 -18.26
N GLY A 30 -23.82 17.36 -18.33
CA GLY A 30 -23.27 16.05 -18.68
C GLY A 30 -22.31 15.52 -17.62
N PRO A 31 -22.05 14.18 -17.57
CA PRO A 31 -21.05 13.58 -16.67
C PRO A 31 -19.64 14.11 -17.01
N PRO A 32 -18.65 14.04 -16.09
CA PRO A 32 -17.40 14.79 -16.23
C PRO A 32 -16.68 14.35 -17.52
N GLY A 33 -16.63 15.26 -18.48
CA GLY A 33 -15.85 15.07 -19.70
C GLY A 33 -14.38 15.41 -19.44
N CYS A 34 -13.49 14.70 -20.13
CA CYS A 34 -12.06 14.95 -20.11
C CYS A 34 -11.73 16.36 -20.60
N ALA A 35 -10.62 16.93 -20.10
CA ALA A 35 -10.15 18.25 -20.51
C ALA A 35 -9.80 18.27 -22.02
N PRO A 36 -9.93 19.42 -22.71
CA PRO A 36 -9.56 19.52 -24.12
C PRO A 36 -8.12 19.04 -24.37
N GLY A 37 -7.95 18.09 -25.29
CA GLY A 37 -6.66 17.43 -25.55
C GLY A 37 -6.53 16.03 -24.96
N THR A 38 -7.49 15.58 -24.16
CA THR A 38 -7.48 14.23 -23.56
C THR A 38 -8.73 13.43 -23.94
N SER A 39 -8.57 12.11 -24.04
CA SER A 39 -9.61 11.15 -24.42
C SER A 39 -10.02 10.28 -23.23
N MET A 40 -11.30 9.90 -23.16
CA MET A 40 -11.81 9.01 -22.11
C MET A 40 -11.37 7.57 -22.39
N CYS A 41 -10.46 7.03 -21.59
CA CYS A 41 -9.91 5.69 -21.68
C CYS A 41 -10.38 4.82 -20.51
N GLY A 42 -11.67 4.43 -20.54
CA GLY A 42 -12.32 3.75 -19.42
C GLY A 42 -12.84 4.77 -18.41
N ASP A 43 -12.42 4.66 -17.15
CA ASP A 43 -12.78 5.60 -16.07
C ASP A 43 -11.74 6.71 -15.87
N ILE A 44 -10.72 6.77 -16.74
CA ILE A 44 -9.64 7.77 -16.69
C ILE A 44 -9.58 8.58 -17.98
N CYS A 45 -9.12 9.82 -17.88
CA CYS A 45 -8.80 10.68 -19.02
C CYS A 45 -7.32 10.56 -19.34
N ALA A 46 -6.97 10.19 -20.57
CA ALA A 46 -5.58 10.06 -21.00
C ALA A 46 -5.34 10.90 -22.27
N ASP A 47 -4.19 11.56 -22.34
CA ASP A 47 -3.76 12.25 -23.56
C ASP A 47 -3.23 11.21 -24.56
N THR A 48 -3.97 10.98 -25.64
CA THR A 48 -3.54 9.99 -26.65
C THR A 48 -2.35 10.47 -27.48
N ASP A 49 -1.97 11.75 -27.41
CA ASP A 49 -0.83 12.28 -28.16
C ASP A 49 0.50 12.17 -27.40
N SER A 50 0.45 12.00 -26.06
CA SER A 50 1.63 12.00 -25.19
C SER A 50 1.66 10.88 -24.14
N SER A 51 0.54 10.22 -23.85
CA SER A 51 0.48 9.15 -22.86
C SER A 51 1.10 7.86 -23.40
N ARG A 52 2.16 7.39 -22.75
CA ARG A 52 2.82 6.13 -23.07
C ARG A 52 1.90 4.92 -22.92
N ALA A 53 0.90 4.98 -22.05
CA ALA A 53 -0.06 3.90 -21.82
C ALA A 53 -1.28 3.92 -22.77
N HIS A 54 -1.50 5.04 -23.47
CA HIS A 54 -2.67 5.28 -24.31
C HIS A 54 -2.29 5.96 -25.64
N CYS A 55 -1.16 5.59 -26.23
CA CYS A 55 -0.58 6.31 -27.37
C CYS A 55 -1.33 6.08 -28.67
N GLY A 56 -1.85 7.15 -29.29
CA GLY A 56 -2.69 7.13 -30.49
C GLY A 56 -4.12 6.62 -30.25
N GLU A 57 -4.30 5.66 -29.34
CA GLU A 57 -5.59 5.18 -28.86
C GLU A 57 -5.52 4.62 -27.42
N CYS A 58 -6.68 4.56 -26.77
CA CYS A 58 -6.79 4.06 -25.41
C CYS A 58 -6.28 2.61 -25.27
N GLY A 59 -5.33 2.40 -24.35
CA GLY A 59 -4.81 1.08 -24.01
C GLY A 59 -3.68 0.61 -24.94
N ASN A 60 -3.26 1.45 -25.88
CA ASN A 60 -2.08 1.20 -26.69
C ASN A 60 -0.82 1.67 -25.95
N ALA A 61 -0.22 0.77 -25.17
CA ALA A 61 0.99 1.05 -24.44
C ALA A 61 2.24 0.91 -25.33
N CYS A 62 3.13 1.89 -25.32
CA CYS A 62 4.39 1.82 -26.06
C CYS A 62 5.37 0.82 -25.44
N ALA A 63 6.22 0.21 -26.27
CA ALA A 63 7.19 -0.77 -25.82
C ALA A 63 8.25 -0.15 -24.89
N ALA A 64 9.01 -0.99 -24.20
CA ALA A 64 10.15 -0.53 -23.39
C ALA A 64 11.16 0.21 -24.28
N GLY A 65 11.52 1.45 -23.91
CA GLY A 65 12.41 2.32 -24.69
C GLY A 65 11.70 3.24 -25.70
N GLU A 66 10.37 3.17 -25.81
CA GLU A 66 9.56 4.06 -26.65
C GLU A 66 8.78 5.07 -25.79
N ALA A 67 8.63 6.29 -26.32
CA ALA A 67 7.70 7.30 -25.80
C ALA A 67 6.58 7.56 -26.81
N CYS A 68 5.48 8.14 -26.33
CA CYS A 68 4.41 8.60 -27.20
C CYS A 68 4.71 10.00 -27.71
N LEU A 69 4.93 10.13 -29.02
CA LEU A 69 5.18 11.41 -29.68
C LEU A 69 4.09 11.63 -30.74
N GLU A 70 3.25 12.64 -30.52
CA GLU A 70 2.13 13.01 -31.42
C GLU A 70 1.23 11.81 -31.75
N GLY A 71 0.97 10.97 -30.75
CA GLY A 71 0.08 9.82 -30.85
C GLY A 71 0.66 8.61 -31.57
N SER A 72 1.99 8.54 -31.69
CA SER A 72 2.70 7.36 -32.19
C SER A 72 3.82 6.95 -31.24
N CYS A 73 3.91 5.66 -30.95
CA CYS A 73 5.04 5.11 -30.20
C CYS A 73 6.30 5.22 -31.06
N ALA A 74 7.31 5.90 -30.52
CA ALA A 74 8.57 6.14 -31.18
C ALA A 74 9.72 5.99 -30.18
N ILE A 75 10.84 5.45 -30.65
CA ILE A 75 12.07 5.40 -29.85
C ILE A 75 12.57 6.81 -29.61
N VAL A 76 12.81 7.15 -28.35
CA VAL A 76 13.45 8.40 -27.94
C VAL A 76 14.90 8.10 -27.64
N CYS A 77 15.80 8.64 -28.47
CA CYS A 77 17.22 8.50 -28.23
C CYS A 77 17.75 9.66 -27.37
N PRO A 78 18.52 9.38 -26.31
CA PRO A 78 19.11 10.42 -25.49
C PRO A 78 20.17 11.22 -26.28
N GLY A 79 20.29 12.50 -25.96
CA GLY A 79 21.33 13.37 -26.53
C GLY A 79 21.17 13.62 -28.04
N SER A 80 22.29 13.57 -28.77
CA SER A 80 22.34 13.75 -30.24
C SER A 80 22.28 12.44 -31.04
N GLN A 81 21.91 11.34 -30.40
CA GLN A 81 21.88 10.02 -31.02
C GLN A 81 20.68 9.87 -31.97
N SER A 82 20.82 8.98 -32.95
CA SER A 82 19.78 8.70 -33.94
C SER A 82 19.15 7.32 -33.71
N ALA A 83 17.83 7.23 -33.92
CA ALA A 83 17.11 5.96 -33.89
C ALA A 83 17.41 5.16 -35.17
N CYS A 84 18.22 4.11 -35.06
CA CYS A 84 18.63 3.25 -36.16
C CYS A 84 18.15 1.82 -35.93
N ASP A 85 17.20 1.35 -36.76
CA ASP A 85 16.68 -0.04 -36.74
C ASP A 85 16.25 -0.57 -35.36
N GLY A 86 15.66 0.29 -34.53
CA GLY A 86 15.15 -0.10 -33.22
C GLY A 86 16.13 0.09 -32.06
N VAL A 87 17.33 0.63 -32.32
CA VAL A 87 18.33 0.97 -31.29
C VAL A 87 18.82 2.40 -31.46
N CYS A 88 19.31 3.01 -30.39
CA CYS A 88 19.95 4.32 -30.46
C CYS A 88 21.43 4.16 -30.83
N ALA A 89 21.85 4.86 -31.88
CA ALA A 89 23.23 4.84 -32.36
C ALA A 89 23.76 6.27 -32.51
N ASP A 90 25.02 6.46 -32.13
CA ASP A 90 25.75 7.71 -32.40
C ASP A 90 26.35 7.65 -33.81
N LEU A 91 25.86 8.50 -34.71
CA LEU A 91 26.30 8.49 -36.11
C LEU A 91 27.73 8.99 -36.28
N ASP A 92 28.33 9.62 -35.27
CA ASP A 92 29.70 10.15 -35.36
C ASP A 92 30.76 9.12 -34.97
N SER A 93 30.37 8.06 -34.24
CA SER A 93 31.30 7.10 -33.63
C SER A 93 30.89 5.63 -33.78
N ASP A 94 29.62 5.30 -34.03
CA ASP A 94 29.18 3.92 -34.23
C ASP A 94 29.54 3.43 -35.64
N ARG A 95 30.46 2.47 -35.71
CA ARG A 95 30.91 1.84 -36.97
C ARG A 95 29.80 1.17 -37.78
N ARG A 96 28.66 0.83 -37.18
CA ARG A 96 27.51 0.18 -37.85
C ARG A 96 26.49 1.19 -38.39
N HIS A 97 26.59 2.45 -37.97
CA HIS A 97 25.66 3.53 -38.32
C HIS A 97 26.42 4.84 -38.64
N CYS A 98 27.59 4.75 -39.29
CA CYS A 98 28.49 5.88 -39.46
C CYS A 98 27.98 6.89 -40.49
N GLY A 99 27.67 8.11 -40.04
CA GLY A 99 27.13 9.21 -40.85
C GLY A 99 25.63 9.07 -41.20
N GLU A 100 25.12 7.85 -41.32
CA GLU A 100 23.68 7.55 -41.45
C GLU A 100 23.33 6.15 -40.91
N CYS A 101 22.06 5.95 -40.54
CA CYS A 101 21.60 4.67 -40.01
C CYS A 101 21.83 3.53 -41.01
N GLY A 102 22.56 2.50 -40.57
CA GLY A 102 22.83 1.28 -41.34
C GLY A 102 24.05 1.40 -42.25
N ALA A 103 24.71 2.57 -42.31
CA ALA A 103 25.99 2.72 -42.96
C ALA A 103 27.09 2.07 -42.11
N THR A 104 27.44 0.84 -42.45
CA THR A 104 28.53 0.12 -41.81
C THR A 104 29.85 0.45 -42.50
N CYS A 105 30.89 0.79 -41.74
CA CYS A 105 32.23 0.98 -42.29
C CYS A 105 32.84 -0.35 -42.75
N ASP A 106 33.69 -0.30 -43.79
CA ASP A 106 34.34 -1.50 -44.30
C ASP A 106 35.35 -2.06 -43.28
N ALA A 107 35.72 -3.33 -43.41
CA ALA A 107 36.67 -3.97 -42.50
C ALA A 107 38.01 -3.19 -42.46
N GLY A 108 38.40 -2.70 -41.27
CA GLY A 108 39.60 -1.89 -41.05
C GLY A 108 39.37 -0.37 -41.04
N GLU A 109 38.13 0.09 -41.18
CA GLU A 109 37.75 1.49 -41.06
C GLU A 109 37.06 1.76 -39.71
N LEU A 110 37.25 2.97 -39.18
CA LEU A 110 36.54 3.47 -38.00
C LEU A 110 35.60 4.60 -38.41
N CYS A 111 34.52 4.76 -37.64
CA CYS A 111 33.71 5.96 -37.75
C CYS A 111 34.39 7.10 -37.01
N VAL A 112 34.82 8.13 -37.75
CA VAL A 112 35.46 9.31 -37.20
C VAL A 112 34.72 10.54 -37.74
N ASP A 113 34.07 11.28 -36.85
CA ASP A 113 33.27 12.47 -37.17
C ASP A 113 32.23 12.19 -38.28
N GLY A 114 31.58 11.02 -38.21
CA GLY A 114 30.50 10.64 -39.13
C GLY A 114 30.96 10.21 -40.53
N ALA A 115 32.25 9.92 -40.70
CA ALA A 115 32.79 9.35 -41.93
C ALA A 115 33.60 8.09 -41.65
N CYS A 116 33.34 7.04 -42.44
CA CYS A 116 34.22 5.87 -42.46
C CYS A 116 35.57 6.29 -43.02
N ALA A 117 36.59 6.21 -42.18
CA ALA A 117 37.94 6.57 -42.52
C ALA A 117 38.88 5.42 -42.15
N VAL A 118 39.83 5.14 -43.05
CA VAL A 118 40.98 4.30 -42.75
C VAL A 118 41.81 5.02 -41.69
N SER A 119 41.63 4.63 -40.44
CA SER A 119 42.46 5.06 -39.33
C SER A 119 43.66 4.12 -39.28
N CYS A 120 44.84 4.62 -39.61
CA CYS A 120 46.04 3.81 -39.47
C CYS A 120 46.31 3.55 -37.98
N PRO A 121 46.57 2.29 -37.58
CA PRO A 121 47.02 1.97 -36.23
C PRO A 121 48.18 2.89 -35.82
N SER A 122 48.27 3.19 -34.53
CA SER A 122 49.30 4.07 -33.98
C SER A 122 50.70 3.61 -34.42
N GLY A 123 51.43 4.48 -35.11
CA GLY A 123 52.78 4.17 -35.62
C GLY A 123 52.87 4.01 -37.14
N GLN A 124 51.75 3.83 -37.84
CA GLN A 124 51.70 3.73 -39.30
C GLN A 124 51.35 5.06 -39.98
N THR A 125 51.80 5.22 -41.23
CA THR A 125 51.52 6.39 -42.08
C THR A 125 50.63 5.99 -43.25
N LEU A 126 49.61 6.78 -43.55
CA LEU A 126 48.76 6.56 -44.73
C LEU A 126 49.53 6.94 -46.01
N CYS A 127 49.97 5.94 -46.77
CA CYS A 127 50.63 6.13 -48.06
C CYS A 127 49.67 5.77 -49.20
N GLY A 128 48.86 6.75 -49.61
CA GLY A 128 47.78 6.55 -50.57
C GLY A 128 46.51 6.05 -49.88
N THR A 129 46.13 4.79 -50.13
CA THR A 129 44.98 4.11 -49.49
C THR A 129 45.41 2.98 -48.55
N THR A 130 46.71 2.84 -48.30
CA THR A 130 47.27 1.75 -47.51
C THR A 130 48.06 2.35 -46.35
N CYS A 131 47.80 1.85 -45.14
CA CYS A 131 48.62 2.16 -43.98
C CYS A 131 49.90 1.34 -44.08
N VAL A 132 51.03 2.04 -44.02
CA VAL A 132 52.35 1.42 -44.09
C VAL A 132 53.17 1.90 -42.91
N ASP A 133 53.97 1.01 -42.33
CA ASP A 133 54.95 1.42 -41.32
C ASP A 133 56.22 1.93 -42.00
N THR A 134 56.36 3.25 -42.10
CA THR A 134 57.56 3.87 -42.67
C THR A 134 58.83 3.60 -41.87
N GLN A 135 58.75 3.05 -40.66
CA GLN A 135 59.93 2.70 -39.87
C GLN A 135 60.46 1.29 -40.15
N SER A 136 59.65 0.39 -40.70
CA SER A 136 59.99 -1.02 -40.84
C SER A 136 59.74 -1.59 -42.24
N GLU A 137 58.93 -0.93 -43.08
CA GLU A 137 58.59 -1.43 -44.42
C GLU A 137 59.61 -1.03 -45.50
N PRO A 138 60.22 -2.00 -46.22
CA PRO A 138 61.25 -1.75 -47.22
C PRO A 138 60.79 -0.95 -48.43
N SER A 139 59.52 -1.04 -48.82
CA SER A 139 58.96 -0.28 -49.94
C SER A 139 58.56 1.15 -49.58
N HIS A 140 58.57 1.51 -48.29
CA HIS A 140 58.14 2.80 -47.75
C HIS A 140 59.08 3.34 -46.66
N CYS A 141 60.37 3.03 -46.74
CA CYS A 141 61.31 3.26 -45.65
C CYS A 141 61.66 4.74 -45.44
N GLY A 142 61.30 5.30 -44.29
CA GLY A 142 61.47 6.70 -43.92
C GLY A 142 60.46 7.67 -44.54
N GLU A 143 59.90 7.33 -45.71
CA GLU A 143 58.81 8.06 -46.35
C GLU A 143 58.05 7.18 -47.35
N CYS A 144 56.83 7.59 -47.70
CA CYS A 144 55.99 6.87 -48.67
C CYS A 144 56.70 6.64 -50.01
N GLY A 145 56.85 5.37 -50.40
CA GLY A 145 57.36 4.95 -51.71
C GLY A 145 58.88 4.94 -51.83
N ASN A 146 59.61 5.18 -50.74
CA ASN A 146 61.06 5.05 -50.70
C ASN A 146 61.45 3.58 -50.50
N ALA A 147 61.77 2.89 -51.60
CA ALA A 147 62.13 1.48 -51.59
C ALA A 147 63.63 1.25 -51.32
N CYS A 148 63.97 0.36 -50.39
CA CYS A 148 65.36 -0.07 -50.13
C CYS A 148 65.94 -0.90 -51.28
N ASP A 149 67.27 -0.90 -51.42
CA ASP A 149 67.95 -1.70 -52.44
C ASP A 149 67.85 -3.21 -52.11
N ALA A 150 68.02 -4.06 -53.14
CA ALA A 150 67.91 -5.50 -52.96
C ALA A 150 68.95 -6.04 -51.95
N GLY A 151 68.46 -6.65 -50.87
CA GLY A 151 69.27 -7.16 -49.76
C GLY A 151 69.47 -6.19 -48.60
N GLU A 152 68.76 -5.06 -48.59
CA GLU A 152 68.63 -4.15 -47.45
C GLU A 152 67.25 -4.29 -46.79
N VAL A 153 67.21 -4.06 -45.48
CA VAL A 153 66.01 -4.02 -44.65
C VAL A 153 65.73 -2.58 -44.24
N CYS A 154 64.45 -2.24 -44.01
CA CYS A 154 64.13 -0.95 -43.41
C CYS A 154 64.23 -1.05 -41.89
N SER A 155 65.18 -0.32 -41.30
CA SER A 155 65.42 -0.31 -39.86
C SER A 155 65.29 1.11 -39.32
N GLU A 156 64.24 1.35 -38.52
CA GLU A 156 63.92 2.66 -37.92
C GLU A 156 63.87 3.79 -38.98
N GLY A 157 63.26 3.49 -40.13
CA GLY A 157 63.06 4.44 -41.23
C GLY A 157 64.30 4.70 -42.09
N THR A 158 65.35 3.88 -41.97
CA THR A 158 66.54 3.94 -42.83
C THR A 158 66.85 2.57 -43.43
N CYS A 159 67.12 2.52 -44.74
CA CYS A 159 67.60 1.30 -45.39
C CYS A 159 68.97 0.90 -44.85
N ALA A 160 69.09 -0.33 -44.35
CA ALA A 160 70.27 -0.86 -43.70
C ALA A 160 70.51 -2.33 -44.11
N ALA A 161 71.74 -2.81 -43.96
CA ALA A 161 72.07 -4.20 -44.29
C ALA A 161 71.53 -5.24 -43.28
N THR A 162 71.18 -4.82 -42.06
CA THR A 162 70.65 -5.65 -40.96
C THR A 162 69.86 -4.76 -39.99
N CYS A 163 68.92 -5.34 -39.23
CA CYS A 163 68.15 -4.60 -38.23
C CYS A 163 68.97 -4.05 -37.05
N SER A 164 68.53 -2.91 -36.51
CA SER A 164 69.00 -2.35 -35.23
C SER A 164 68.85 -3.37 -34.10
N SER A 165 69.73 -3.29 -33.09
CA SER A 165 69.68 -4.19 -31.95
C SER A 165 68.36 -4.04 -31.18
N GLY A 166 67.60 -5.13 -31.05
CA GLY A 166 66.30 -5.14 -30.37
C GLY A 166 65.12 -5.42 -31.31
N LEU A 167 65.30 -5.27 -32.62
CA LEU A 167 64.31 -5.59 -33.65
C LEU A 167 64.60 -6.96 -34.27
N THR A 168 63.56 -7.62 -34.76
CA THR A 168 63.65 -8.91 -35.45
C THR A 168 63.50 -8.70 -36.95
N GLU A 169 64.38 -9.33 -37.74
CA GLU A 169 64.28 -9.37 -39.20
C GLU A 169 63.18 -10.34 -39.62
N CYS A 170 62.08 -9.80 -40.11
CA CYS A 170 60.90 -10.54 -40.57
C CYS A 170 60.75 -10.34 -42.08
N ASP A 171 61.26 -11.31 -42.84
CA ASP A 171 61.51 -11.23 -44.28
C ASP A 171 62.36 -9.99 -44.63
N ASP A 172 61.79 -8.95 -45.22
CA ASP A 172 62.53 -7.74 -45.59
C ASP A 172 62.35 -6.59 -44.54
N ALA A 173 61.54 -6.76 -43.49
CA ALA A 173 61.21 -5.70 -42.51
C ALA A 173 61.87 -5.88 -41.13
N CYS A 174 62.22 -4.78 -40.45
CA CYS A 174 62.66 -4.80 -39.05
C CYS A 174 61.52 -4.42 -38.11
N VAL A 175 60.97 -5.41 -37.42
CA VAL A 175 59.78 -5.24 -36.56
C VAL A 175 60.12 -5.47 -35.09
N ASP A 176 59.45 -4.74 -34.19
CA ASP A 176 59.50 -5.04 -32.76
C ASP A 176 58.42 -6.07 -32.45
N THR A 177 58.86 -7.31 -32.23
CA THR A 177 57.95 -8.41 -31.92
C THR A 177 57.29 -8.27 -30.55
N ASN A 178 57.59 -7.25 -29.74
CA ASN A 178 56.98 -7.06 -28.43
C ASN A 178 55.69 -6.23 -28.44
N ASP A 179 55.47 -5.41 -29.45
CA ASP A 179 54.34 -4.49 -29.53
C ASP A 179 53.71 -4.36 -30.92
N ASP A 180 54.28 -4.96 -31.97
CA ASP A 180 53.67 -5.05 -33.30
C ASP A 180 52.54 -6.11 -33.35
N PRO A 181 51.26 -5.71 -33.54
CA PRO A 181 50.14 -6.65 -33.65
C PRO A 181 50.21 -7.61 -34.84
N SER A 182 50.99 -7.31 -35.87
CA SER A 182 51.16 -8.17 -37.06
C SER A 182 52.33 -9.15 -36.92
N ASN A 183 53.22 -8.95 -35.94
CA ASN A 183 54.45 -9.72 -35.74
C ASN A 183 54.68 -10.09 -34.26
N CYS A 184 53.61 -10.37 -33.52
CA CYS A 184 53.67 -10.44 -32.07
C CYS A 184 54.36 -11.72 -31.57
N GLY A 185 55.50 -11.58 -30.89
CA GLY A 185 56.32 -12.68 -30.37
C GLY A 185 57.12 -13.46 -31.42
N ALA A 186 56.72 -13.40 -32.70
CA ALA A 186 57.44 -13.96 -33.85
C ALA A 186 56.96 -13.32 -35.16
N CYS A 187 57.79 -13.36 -36.20
CA CYS A 187 57.45 -12.88 -37.54
C CYS A 187 56.18 -13.52 -38.09
N GLY A 188 55.27 -12.70 -38.62
CA GLY A 188 54.01 -13.14 -39.21
C GLY A 188 52.97 -13.70 -38.22
N ASN A 189 53.18 -13.50 -36.91
CA ASN A 189 52.20 -13.87 -35.89
C ASN A 189 51.23 -12.70 -35.63
N GLU A 190 50.22 -12.59 -36.49
CA GLU A 190 49.17 -11.56 -36.42
C GLU A 190 48.18 -11.84 -35.28
N CYS A 191 47.89 -10.84 -34.46
CA CYS A 191 46.90 -10.91 -33.40
C CYS A 191 45.49 -10.81 -33.98
N ALA A 192 44.69 -11.86 -33.79
CA ALA A 192 43.34 -11.93 -34.31
C ALA A 192 42.47 -10.76 -33.81
N THR A 193 41.72 -10.15 -34.73
CA THR A 193 40.59 -9.28 -34.42
C THR A 193 39.36 -10.17 -34.32
N GLU A 194 38.72 -10.22 -33.17
CA GLU A 194 37.48 -10.97 -32.97
C GLU A 194 36.26 -10.10 -33.35
N ALA A 195 35.08 -10.71 -33.43
CA ALA A 195 33.83 -9.98 -33.62
C ALA A 195 33.49 -9.12 -32.38
N ASP A 196 32.55 -8.18 -32.55
CA ASP A 196 31.91 -7.46 -31.43
C ASP A 196 32.84 -6.51 -30.62
N GLY A 197 33.40 -5.50 -31.29
CA GLY A 197 34.08 -4.37 -30.62
C GLY A 197 35.44 -4.69 -29.97
N ALA A 198 36.05 -5.83 -30.32
CA ALA A 198 37.32 -6.29 -29.77
C ALA A 198 38.46 -6.20 -30.80
N GLY A 199 39.58 -5.57 -30.41
CA GLY A 199 40.81 -5.46 -31.22
C GLY A 199 41.94 -6.36 -30.71
N GLY A 200 42.66 -7.02 -31.63
CA GLY A 200 43.87 -7.78 -31.32
C GLY A 200 45.07 -6.84 -31.10
N ALA A 201 45.74 -6.94 -29.96
CA ALA A 201 46.90 -6.11 -29.60
C ALA A 201 48.10 -6.96 -29.17
N CYS A 202 49.31 -6.50 -29.49
CA CYS A 202 50.54 -7.13 -29.02
C CYS A 202 51.02 -6.46 -27.73
N ILE A 203 51.11 -7.22 -26.64
CA ILE A 203 51.59 -6.72 -25.35
C ILE A 203 52.69 -7.65 -24.84
N ALA A 204 53.92 -7.15 -24.85
CA ALA A 204 55.12 -7.87 -24.41
C ALA A 204 55.34 -9.19 -25.17
N GLY A 205 55.12 -9.15 -26.49
CA GLY A 205 55.34 -10.28 -27.39
C GLY A 205 54.33 -11.40 -27.27
N SER A 206 53.13 -11.09 -26.79
CA SER A 206 51.99 -12.00 -26.76
C SER A 206 50.72 -11.27 -27.20
N CYS A 207 49.97 -11.91 -28.10
CA CYS A 207 48.68 -11.40 -28.53
C CYS A 207 47.67 -11.40 -27.38
N ARG A 208 46.94 -10.31 -27.24
CA ARG A 208 45.84 -10.12 -26.29
C ARG A 208 44.68 -9.44 -26.98
N THR A 209 43.48 -9.67 -26.47
CA THR A 209 42.26 -9.00 -26.91
C THR A 209 41.97 -7.80 -26.00
N LEU A 210 41.61 -6.65 -26.57
CA LEU A 210 41.22 -5.44 -25.86
C LEU A 210 39.90 -4.90 -26.43
N CYS A 211 39.01 -4.42 -25.56
CA CYS A 211 37.80 -3.72 -26.00
C CYS A 211 38.12 -2.35 -26.56
N GLU A 212 37.48 -2.02 -27.68
CA GLU A 212 37.45 -0.66 -28.22
C GLU A 212 36.76 0.28 -27.21
N PRO A 213 37.10 1.58 -27.21
CA PRO A 213 36.43 2.56 -26.36
C PRO A 213 34.90 2.49 -26.51
N GLY A 214 34.18 2.40 -25.39
CA GLY A 214 32.72 2.29 -25.37
C GLY A 214 32.17 0.86 -25.28
N TYR A 215 33.02 -0.17 -25.30
CA TYR A 215 32.64 -1.58 -25.10
C TYR A 215 33.23 -2.16 -23.81
N GLY A 216 32.48 -3.04 -23.17
CA GLY A 216 32.88 -3.72 -21.94
C GLY A 216 33.04 -5.23 -22.12
N ASP A 217 33.97 -5.82 -21.35
CA ASP A 217 34.13 -7.27 -21.12
C ASP A 217 33.40 -7.64 -19.82
N CYS A 218 32.18 -8.13 -19.97
CA CYS A 218 31.22 -8.35 -18.90
C CYS A 218 31.29 -9.72 -18.25
N ASP A 219 31.94 -10.69 -18.89
CA ASP A 219 32.20 -12.00 -18.30
C ASP A 219 33.69 -12.24 -17.93
N ALA A 220 34.54 -11.25 -18.22
CA ALA A 220 35.96 -11.18 -17.89
C ALA A 220 36.80 -12.27 -18.58
N ASP A 221 36.38 -12.75 -19.76
CA ASP A 221 36.96 -13.90 -20.43
C ASP A 221 38.03 -13.57 -21.48
N LEU A 222 38.38 -12.28 -21.68
CA LEU A 222 39.36 -11.79 -22.66
C LEU A 222 40.79 -12.38 -22.53
N THR A 223 41.09 -13.07 -21.43
CA THR A 223 42.38 -13.77 -21.26
C THR A 223 42.36 -15.23 -21.71
N SER A 224 41.19 -15.73 -22.13
CA SER A 224 40.98 -17.08 -22.61
C SER A 224 41.08 -17.16 -24.14
N ALA A 225 41.68 -18.24 -24.65
CA ALA A 225 41.64 -18.57 -26.08
C ALA A 225 40.23 -18.98 -26.57
N THR A 226 39.25 -19.05 -25.67
CA THR A 226 37.83 -19.27 -25.96
C THR A 226 36.98 -18.05 -25.63
N GLY A 227 37.60 -16.91 -25.34
CA GLY A 227 36.88 -15.69 -24.97
C GLY A 227 35.98 -15.24 -26.11
N ASN A 228 34.83 -14.66 -25.78
CA ASN A 228 33.78 -14.38 -26.77
C ASN A 228 33.78 -12.92 -27.29
N GLY A 229 34.64 -12.05 -26.78
CA GLY A 229 34.85 -10.70 -27.28
C GLY A 229 34.47 -9.63 -26.25
N CYS A 230 33.94 -8.50 -26.70
CA CYS A 230 33.38 -7.47 -25.82
C CYS A 230 31.86 -7.46 -26.00
N GLU A 231 31.12 -7.81 -24.96
CA GLU A 231 29.77 -8.32 -25.09
C GLU A 231 28.72 -7.23 -25.32
N THR A 232 29.00 -6.00 -24.84
CA THR A 232 28.03 -4.91 -24.93
C THR A 232 28.66 -3.53 -25.00
N ALA A 233 27.92 -2.59 -25.59
CA ALA A 233 28.25 -1.18 -25.67
C ALA A 233 27.91 -0.48 -24.35
N VAL A 234 28.89 -0.28 -23.48
CA VAL A 234 28.71 0.44 -22.21
C VAL A 234 28.45 1.94 -22.38
N SER A 235 28.62 2.49 -23.59
CA SER A 235 28.35 3.90 -23.86
C SER A 235 26.88 4.24 -24.12
N THR A 236 26.07 3.26 -24.53
CA THR A 236 24.69 3.47 -25.00
C THR A 236 23.68 2.44 -24.47
N ASP A 237 24.13 1.32 -23.92
CA ASP A 237 23.24 0.31 -23.33
C ASP A 237 22.76 0.74 -21.94
N VAL A 238 21.45 0.95 -21.80
CA VAL A 238 20.78 1.34 -20.53
C VAL A 238 20.95 0.30 -19.41
N THR A 239 21.24 -0.96 -19.75
CA THR A 239 21.46 -2.05 -18.78
C THR A 239 22.93 -2.25 -18.41
N ASN A 240 23.86 -1.61 -19.13
CA ASN A 240 25.30 -1.72 -18.95
C ASN A 240 26.00 -0.34 -19.00
N CYS A 241 25.33 0.72 -18.54
CA CYS A 241 25.74 2.09 -18.82
C CYS A 241 27.00 2.49 -18.02
N GLY A 242 28.10 2.77 -18.71
CA GLY A 242 29.40 3.11 -18.13
C GLY A 242 30.19 1.92 -17.59
N ALA A 243 29.52 0.81 -17.26
CA ALA A 243 30.14 -0.45 -16.86
C ALA A 243 29.14 -1.61 -17.00
N CYS A 244 29.66 -2.83 -17.15
CA CYS A 244 28.88 -4.05 -17.18
C CYS A 244 27.97 -4.19 -15.95
N GLY A 245 26.69 -4.49 -16.20
CA GLY A 245 25.66 -4.64 -15.18
C GLY A 245 25.18 -3.34 -14.51
N ASN A 246 25.65 -2.18 -14.95
CA ASN A 246 25.21 -0.90 -14.41
C ASN A 246 23.90 -0.45 -15.10
N ALA A 247 22.78 -1.03 -14.66
CA ALA A 247 21.46 -0.66 -15.16
C ALA A 247 21.02 0.69 -14.60
N CYS A 248 20.57 1.59 -15.48
CA CYS A 248 20.02 2.88 -15.09
C CYS A 248 18.60 2.71 -14.56
N ASP A 249 18.42 2.89 -13.25
CA ASP A 249 17.12 2.87 -12.57
C ASP A 249 16.82 4.27 -12.03
N LEU A 250 15.83 4.95 -12.63
CA LEU A 250 15.49 6.35 -12.34
C LEU A 250 14.03 6.43 -11.90
N ALA A 251 13.77 7.06 -10.75
CA ALA A 251 12.43 7.17 -10.20
C ALA A 251 11.50 7.98 -11.12
N ASN A 252 10.31 7.45 -11.39
CA ASN A 252 9.27 8.05 -12.24
C ASN A 252 9.78 8.53 -13.61
N ALA A 253 10.76 7.81 -14.19
CA ALA A 253 11.36 8.17 -15.46
C ALA A 253 11.76 6.95 -16.28
N THR A 254 11.68 7.10 -17.60
CA THR A 254 12.35 6.19 -18.53
C THR A 254 13.81 6.57 -18.61
N ALA A 255 14.69 5.67 -18.17
CA ALA A 255 16.13 5.88 -18.18
C ALA A 255 16.73 5.73 -19.59
N GLY A 256 17.80 6.48 -19.86
CA GLY A 256 18.66 6.37 -21.04
C GLY A 256 20.13 6.30 -20.64
N CYS A 257 20.99 5.94 -21.60
CA CYS A 257 22.44 5.94 -21.44
C CYS A 257 23.09 6.82 -22.52
N ASP A 258 23.85 7.82 -22.10
CA ASP A 258 24.59 8.70 -23.01
C ASP A 258 26.05 8.83 -22.57
N ALA A 259 26.98 8.49 -23.47
CA ALA A 259 28.41 8.46 -23.22
C ALA A 259 28.83 7.71 -21.92
N GLY A 260 28.08 6.67 -21.55
CA GLY A 260 28.30 5.88 -20.34
C GLY A 260 27.79 6.51 -19.03
N GLY A 261 26.97 7.57 -19.12
CA GLY A 261 26.24 8.15 -17.99
C GLY A 261 24.73 7.90 -18.10
N CYS A 262 24.10 7.55 -16.97
CA CYS A 262 22.64 7.46 -16.90
C CYS A 262 22.02 8.86 -17.05
N VAL A 263 21.04 8.97 -17.94
CA VAL A 263 20.30 10.19 -18.23
C VAL A 263 18.80 9.93 -18.18
N ILE A 264 17.99 10.96 -17.93
CA ILE A 264 16.53 10.89 -18.05
C ILE A 264 16.19 10.99 -19.54
N ALA A 265 15.62 9.94 -20.13
CA ALA A 265 15.12 10.00 -21.51
C ALA A 265 13.77 10.74 -21.55
N THR A 266 12.83 10.32 -20.70
CA THR A 266 11.52 10.98 -20.52
C THR A 266 10.98 10.74 -19.11
N CYS A 267 10.32 11.73 -18.52
CA CYS A 267 9.57 11.53 -17.27
C CYS A 267 8.28 10.73 -17.48
N ASP A 268 7.85 10.01 -16.44
CA ASP A 268 6.55 9.39 -16.39
C ASP A 268 5.43 10.44 -16.32
N GLU A 269 4.24 10.07 -16.76
CA GLU A 269 3.10 10.98 -16.86
C GLU A 269 2.77 11.62 -15.50
N GLY A 270 2.66 12.96 -15.49
CA GLY A 270 2.39 13.72 -14.27
C GLY A 270 3.63 14.03 -13.42
N PHE A 271 4.82 13.59 -13.82
CA PHE A 271 6.08 13.89 -13.13
C PHE A 271 7.00 14.80 -13.96
N LEU A 272 7.80 15.62 -13.27
CA LEU A 272 8.82 16.45 -13.90
C LEU A 272 10.11 16.45 -13.07
N ASP A 273 11.24 16.56 -13.77
CA ASP A 273 12.57 16.83 -13.20
C ASP A 273 12.70 18.35 -13.00
N CYS A 274 12.44 18.82 -11.79
CA CYS A 274 12.41 20.25 -11.46
C CYS A 274 13.75 20.78 -10.99
N ASP A 275 14.65 19.91 -10.52
CA ASP A 275 16.01 20.28 -10.16
C ASP A 275 17.04 20.07 -11.29
N THR A 276 16.60 19.53 -12.43
CA THR A 276 17.38 19.20 -13.64
C THR A 276 18.47 18.17 -13.41
N SER A 277 18.32 17.35 -12.37
CA SER A 277 19.30 16.38 -11.94
C SER A 277 18.91 14.97 -12.41
N PRO A 278 19.62 14.40 -13.40
CA PRO A 278 19.28 13.08 -13.91
C PRO A 278 19.51 11.95 -12.89
N THR A 279 20.16 12.20 -11.74
CA THR A 279 20.52 11.17 -10.77
C THR A 279 19.41 10.77 -9.80
N ASN A 280 18.32 11.54 -9.74
CA ASN A 280 17.17 11.30 -8.85
C ASN A 280 15.84 11.13 -9.60
N GLY A 281 15.88 11.05 -10.93
CA GLY A 281 14.70 10.82 -11.77
C GLY A 281 13.79 12.05 -11.87
N CYS A 282 12.49 11.84 -12.12
CA CYS A 282 11.50 12.91 -12.18
C CYS A 282 10.75 12.97 -10.85
N GLU A 283 11.31 13.77 -9.94
CA GLU A 283 11.03 13.74 -8.51
C GLU A 283 9.75 14.45 -8.09
N VAL A 284 9.18 15.28 -8.97
CA VAL A 284 8.04 16.15 -8.63
C VAL A 284 6.78 15.71 -9.34
N SER A 285 5.73 15.44 -8.57
CA SER A 285 4.37 15.27 -9.09
C SER A 285 3.72 16.62 -9.40
N LEU A 286 3.35 16.85 -10.64
CA LEU A 286 2.64 18.05 -11.08
C LEU A 286 1.15 18.01 -10.74
N ALA A 287 0.62 16.87 -10.32
CA ALA A 287 -0.83 16.67 -10.11
C ALA A 287 -1.32 17.17 -8.75
N ASP A 288 -0.46 17.12 -7.73
CA ASP A 288 -0.81 17.35 -6.33
C ASP A 288 0.26 18.15 -5.53
N ASP A 289 1.44 18.41 -6.09
CA ASP A 289 2.42 19.28 -5.44
C ASP A 289 2.01 20.75 -5.56
N ALA A 290 1.60 21.34 -4.43
CA ALA A 290 1.22 22.74 -4.33
C ALA A 290 2.36 23.73 -4.67
N ALA A 291 3.63 23.32 -4.62
CA ALA A 291 4.76 24.14 -5.02
C ALA A 291 5.08 24.05 -6.53
N ASN A 292 4.55 23.03 -7.22
CA ASN A 292 4.90 22.69 -8.60
C ASN A 292 3.66 22.33 -9.44
N CYS A 293 2.52 22.99 -9.19
CA CYS A 293 1.24 22.52 -9.69
C CYS A 293 1.12 22.72 -11.21
N GLY A 294 1.02 21.63 -11.97
CA GLY A 294 0.97 21.64 -13.44
C GLY A 294 2.27 22.05 -14.13
N ALA A 295 3.25 22.62 -13.41
CA ALA A 295 4.59 22.94 -13.90
C ALA A 295 5.55 23.22 -12.72
N CYS A 296 6.85 22.94 -12.90
CA CYS A 296 7.88 23.26 -11.91
C CYS A 296 7.84 24.73 -11.47
N GLY A 297 7.86 24.95 -10.16
CA GLY A 297 7.83 26.27 -9.55
C GLY A 297 6.51 27.02 -9.68
N ASN A 298 5.46 26.41 -10.24
CA ASN A 298 4.11 26.97 -10.23
C ASN A 298 3.44 26.75 -8.88
N ALA A 299 3.91 27.51 -7.88
CA ALA A 299 3.36 27.46 -6.54
C ALA A 299 1.97 28.08 -6.48
N CYS A 300 1.00 27.34 -5.92
CA CYS A 300 -0.36 27.83 -5.74
C CYS A 300 -0.42 28.99 -4.74
N ALA A 301 -1.39 29.90 -4.94
CA ALA A 301 -1.55 31.03 -4.05
C ALA A 301 -2.01 30.57 -2.66
N ALA A 302 -1.83 31.43 -1.65
CA ALA A 302 -2.30 31.13 -0.29
C ALA A 302 -3.82 30.86 -0.29
N GLY A 303 -4.21 29.64 0.12
CA GLY A 303 -5.60 29.17 0.12
C GLY A 303 -6.01 28.35 -1.11
N GLU A 304 -5.09 28.09 -2.05
CA GLU A 304 -5.29 27.18 -3.18
C GLU A 304 -4.52 25.87 -2.97
N VAL A 305 -5.04 24.78 -3.52
CA VAL A 305 -4.38 23.47 -3.55
C VAL A 305 -4.14 23.03 -5.00
N CYS A 306 -3.18 22.14 -5.21
CA CYS A 306 -3.01 21.52 -6.52
C CYS A 306 -4.01 20.38 -6.70
N GLY A 307 -4.95 20.55 -7.62
CA GLY A 307 -5.93 19.55 -7.97
C GLY A 307 -5.84 19.24 -9.46
N ALA A 308 -5.39 18.02 -9.80
CA ALA A 308 -5.24 17.58 -11.19
C ALA A 308 -4.39 18.54 -12.05
N GLY A 309 -3.31 19.07 -11.47
CA GLY A 309 -2.39 19.98 -12.18
C GLY A 309 -2.86 21.42 -12.34
N ALA A 310 -3.94 21.81 -11.66
CA ALA A 310 -4.39 23.20 -11.60
C ALA A 310 -4.48 23.68 -10.15
N CYS A 311 -4.02 24.91 -9.90
CA CYS A 311 -4.29 25.59 -8.63
C CYS A 311 -5.78 25.92 -8.56
N VAL A 312 -6.47 25.29 -7.63
CA VAL A 312 -7.90 25.45 -7.42
C VAL A 312 -8.15 25.90 -5.99
N VAL A 313 -9.14 26.77 -5.82
CA VAL A 313 -9.68 27.04 -4.48
C VAL A 313 -10.45 25.79 -4.07
N PRO A 314 -10.07 25.11 -2.98
CA PRO A 314 -10.73 23.88 -2.58
C PRO A 314 -12.19 24.17 -2.24
N ALA A 315 -13.11 23.44 -2.90
CA ALA A 315 -14.54 23.55 -2.61
C ALA A 315 -14.86 22.82 -1.31
N GLY A 316 -15.55 23.50 -0.39
CA GLY A 316 -16.00 22.93 0.87
C GLY A 316 -15.15 23.28 2.11
N GLU A 317 -13.94 23.80 1.99
CA GLU A 317 -13.07 24.09 3.17
C GLU A 317 -13.51 25.33 3.96
N ASP A 318 -14.16 26.29 3.30
CA ASP A 318 -14.51 27.56 3.94
C ASP A 318 -15.91 28.06 3.56
N CYS A 319 -16.34 29.12 4.26
CA CYS A 319 -17.61 29.80 3.98
C CYS A 319 -17.61 30.57 2.65
N GLY A 320 -16.45 30.81 2.04
CA GLY A 320 -16.29 31.52 0.78
C GLY A 320 -16.69 30.67 -0.42
N ASN A 321 -16.48 29.35 -0.34
CA ASN A 321 -16.84 28.40 -1.39
C ASN A 321 -17.50 27.10 -0.85
N PRO A 322 -18.69 27.18 -0.21
CA PRO A 322 -19.38 26.01 0.32
C PRO A 322 -19.96 25.15 -0.80
N ILE A 323 -20.03 23.83 -0.58
CA ILE A 323 -20.68 22.90 -1.51
C ILE A 323 -22.19 23.12 -1.46
N ALA A 324 -22.81 23.51 -2.58
CA ALA A 324 -24.24 23.72 -2.66
C ALA A 324 -25.00 22.37 -2.70
N LEU A 325 -25.95 22.19 -1.80
CA LEU A 325 -26.80 20.99 -1.75
C LEU A 325 -28.12 21.23 -2.50
N THR A 326 -28.64 20.16 -3.08
CA THR A 326 -30.03 20.07 -3.55
C THR A 326 -30.73 18.90 -2.85
N PRO A 327 -32.07 18.87 -2.75
CA PRO A 327 -32.76 17.71 -2.18
C PRO A 327 -32.39 16.41 -2.92
N GLY A 328 -31.99 15.37 -2.18
CA GLY A 328 -31.52 14.10 -2.70
C GLY A 328 -30.24 13.59 -2.02
N ARG A 329 -29.76 12.43 -2.49
CA ARG A 329 -28.49 11.81 -2.07
C ARG A 329 -27.33 12.35 -2.91
N HIS A 330 -26.25 12.72 -2.25
CA HIS A 330 -25.01 13.17 -2.86
C HIS A 330 -23.85 12.30 -2.41
N VAL A 331 -22.96 11.99 -3.34
CA VAL A 331 -21.64 11.39 -3.08
C VAL A 331 -20.63 12.45 -3.46
N LEU A 332 -19.98 13.02 -2.47
CA LEU A 332 -19.16 14.21 -2.60
C LEU A 332 -17.69 13.85 -2.41
N THR A 333 -16.87 14.23 -3.38
CA THR A 333 -15.43 14.32 -3.24
C THR A 333 -15.05 15.75 -2.88
N TRP A 334 -14.13 15.91 -1.95
CA TRP A 334 -13.70 17.22 -1.43
C TRP A 334 -12.18 17.19 -1.18
N THR A 335 -11.56 18.36 -1.06
CA THR A 335 -10.10 18.49 -0.95
C THR A 335 -9.78 19.25 0.33
N ALA A 336 -9.43 18.48 1.37
CA ALA A 336 -8.97 19.01 2.66
C ALA A 336 -7.58 19.62 2.52
N ALA A 337 -7.44 20.93 2.70
CA ALA A 337 -6.13 21.58 2.69
C ALA A 337 -5.42 21.44 4.05
N ASP A 338 -6.20 21.43 5.14
CA ASP A 338 -5.72 21.35 6.52
C ASP A 338 -6.50 20.29 7.31
N ALA A 339 -5.85 19.67 8.30
CA ALA A 339 -6.50 18.74 9.23
C ALA A 339 -7.17 19.54 10.36
N ASP A 340 -8.43 19.92 10.17
CA ASP A 340 -9.17 20.73 11.12
C ASP A 340 -9.93 19.86 12.13
N TYR A 341 -9.34 19.65 13.31
CA TYR A 341 -9.97 18.88 14.38
C TYR A 341 -10.31 19.73 15.61
N ILE A 342 -11.45 19.43 16.23
CA ILE A 342 -11.82 20.02 17.52
C ILE A 342 -11.48 19.08 18.69
N THR A 343 -10.71 19.58 19.64
CA THR A 343 -10.26 18.81 20.83
C THR A 343 -11.29 18.76 21.95
N SER A 344 -12.44 19.43 21.78
CA SER A 344 -13.51 19.43 22.77
C SER A 344 -14.88 19.55 22.09
N THR A 345 -15.90 18.98 22.72
CA THR A 345 -17.30 19.12 22.29
C THR A 345 -17.67 20.61 22.26
N PRO A 346 -18.16 21.17 21.13
CA PRO A 346 -18.56 22.57 21.06
C PRO A 346 -19.63 22.86 22.12
N ALA A 347 -19.45 23.93 22.89
CA ALA A 347 -20.51 24.44 23.75
C ALA A 347 -21.54 25.13 22.84
N CYS A 348 -22.66 24.45 22.57
CA CYS A 348 -23.74 24.94 21.71
C CYS A 348 -24.37 26.20 22.33
N GLY A 349 -23.85 27.37 21.98
CA GLY A 349 -24.29 28.67 22.50
C GLY A 349 -23.90 29.81 21.57
N ALA A 350 -24.59 30.94 21.70
CA ALA A 350 -24.28 32.16 20.95
C ALA A 350 -22.82 32.59 21.20
N GLY A 351 -22.04 32.73 20.13
CA GLY A 351 -20.64 33.19 20.18
C GLY A 351 -19.56 32.14 19.92
N TYR A 352 -19.90 30.87 19.65
CA TYR A 352 -18.94 29.90 19.12
C TYR A 352 -18.70 30.17 17.62
N ALA A 353 -17.45 30.37 17.23
CA ALA A 353 -17.03 30.38 15.83
C ALA A 353 -16.20 29.10 15.64
N PRO A 354 -16.64 28.12 14.82
CA PRO A 354 -15.79 26.98 14.51
C PRO A 354 -14.53 27.51 13.83
N ALA A 355 -13.37 27.22 14.39
CA ALA A 355 -12.10 27.39 13.70
C ALA A 355 -11.96 26.16 12.81
N GLY A 356 -12.01 26.34 11.49
CA GLY A 356 -11.79 25.29 10.50
C GLY A 356 -12.88 24.21 10.46
N PRO A 357 -13.86 24.29 9.55
CA PRO A 357 -14.67 23.13 9.19
C PRO A 357 -13.90 22.22 8.22
N ASP A 358 -13.94 20.90 8.43
CA ASP A 358 -13.49 19.97 7.40
C ASP A 358 -14.32 20.19 6.12
N VAL A 359 -15.66 20.26 6.23
CA VAL A 359 -16.47 20.57 5.05
C VAL A 359 -17.68 21.44 5.36
N VAL A 360 -17.94 22.40 4.48
CA VAL A 360 -19.05 23.35 4.51
C VAL A 360 -19.98 23.10 3.34
N PHE A 361 -21.26 22.93 3.67
CA PHE A 361 -22.35 22.87 2.72
C PHE A 361 -23.25 24.10 2.82
N SER A 362 -23.99 24.40 1.75
CA SER A 362 -25.02 25.45 1.76
C SER A 362 -26.31 25.02 1.07
N TYR A 363 -27.44 25.56 1.53
CA TYR A 363 -28.74 25.43 0.88
C TYR A 363 -29.57 26.70 1.06
N THR A 364 -30.19 27.20 0.00
CA THR A 364 -31.12 28.34 0.05
C THR A 364 -32.54 27.89 -0.19
N ASN A 365 -33.45 28.22 0.74
CA ASN A 365 -34.88 27.97 0.52
C ASN A 365 -35.41 28.93 -0.56
N THR A 366 -35.69 28.40 -1.76
CA THR A 366 -36.28 29.16 -2.86
C THR A 366 -37.81 29.10 -2.93
N SER A 367 -38.45 28.36 -2.02
CA SER A 367 -39.91 28.22 -1.93
C SER A 367 -40.58 29.47 -1.36
N ALA A 368 -41.85 29.66 -1.71
CA ALA A 368 -42.70 30.70 -1.12
C ALA A 368 -43.18 30.35 0.31
N ALA A 369 -43.04 29.08 0.71
CA ALA A 369 -43.37 28.59 2.04
C ALA A 369 -42.10 28.38 2.88
N GLN A 370 -42.27 28.32 4.21
CA GLN A 370 -41.20 27.83 5.07
C GLN A 370 -40.89 26.36 4.74
N GLU A 371 -39.63 25.96 4.89
CA GLU A 371 -39.17 24.60 4.68
C GLU A 371 -38.50 24.06 5.94
N TRP A 372 -38.76 22.79 6.25
CA TRP A 372 -37.93 22.04 7.18
C TRP A 372 -36.84 21.34 6.37
N ILE A 373 -35.57 21.64 6.67
CA ILE A 373 -34.43 20.94 6.09
C ILE A 373 -33.95 19.85 7.05
N SER A 374 -33.47 18.75 6.49
CA SER A 374 -32.73 17.73 7.24
C SER A 374 -31.55 17.20 6.45
N THR A 375 -30.43 17.03 7.13
CA THR A 375 -29.24 16.34 6.62
C THR A 375 -29.02 15.04 7.33
N PHE A 376 -28.42 14.12 6.60
CA PHE A 376 -27.97 12.83 7.09
C PHE A 376 -26.64 12.46 6.44
N PHE A 377 -25.68 12.10 7.27
CA PHE A 377 -24.34 11.68 6.88
C PHE A 377 -24.13 10.23 7.31
N GLU A 378 -23.57 9.42 6.42
CA GLU A 378 -23.06 8.10 6.75
C GLU A 378 -21.61 8.25 7.21
N LYS A 379 -21.30 7.78 8.42
CA LYS A 379 -19.95 7.85 9.00
C LYS A 379 -19.43 6.47 9.39
N PRO A 380 -18.10 6.26 9.35
CA PRO A 380 -17.51 5.03 9.86
C PRO A 380 -17.89 4.76 11.33
N GLU A 381 -18.06 3.49 11.69
CA GLU A 381 -18.30 3.08 13.09
C GLU A 381 -17.10 3.51 13.95
N GLY A 382 -17.35 4.14 15.09
CA GLY A 382 -16.30 4.67 15.98
C GLY A 382 -15.74 6.05 15.61
N ALA A 383 -16.03 6.60 14.43
CA ALA A 383 -15.63 7.97 14.08
C ALA A 383 -16.45 9.00 14.86
N ARG A 384 -15.82 10.10 15.30
CA ARG A 384 -16.50 11.15 16.06
C ARG A 384 -16.69 12.37 15.19
N TRP A 385 -17.91 12.62 14.73
CA TRP A 385 -18.22 13.75 13.85
C TRP A 385 -19.14 14.75 14.55
N HIS A 386 -18.98 16.01 14.19
CA HIS A 386 -19.79 17.13 14.65
C HIS A 386 -20.41 17.84 13.45
N ALA A 387 -21.74 17.96 13.45
CA ALA A 387 -22.49 18.67 12.42
C ALA A 387 -23.18 19.89 13.04
N LEU A 388 -23.00 21.05 12.42
CA LEU A 388 -23.56 22.32 12.86
C LEU A 388 -24.36 22.94 11.73
N VAL A 389 -25.65 23.23 11.97
CA VAL A 389 -26.52 23.93 11.01
C VAL A 389 -26.78 25.34 11.51
N THR A 390 -26.57 26.33 10.65
CA THR A 390 -26.79 27.75 10.94
C THR A 390 -27.63 28.37 9.84
N THR A 391 -28.48 29.33 10.19
CA THR A 391 -29.39 30.00 9.23
C THR A 391 -29.17 31.52 9.17
N GLY A 392 -28.05 31.99 9.75
CA GLY A 392 -27.61 33.39 9.77
C GLY A 392 -26.61 33.75 8.66
N ALA A 393 -25.83 34.81 8.85
CA ALA A 393 -24.77 35.20 7.90
C ALA A 393 -23.64 34.15 7.86
N ALA A 394 -23.10 33.89 6.67
CA ALA A 394 -21.93 33.03 6.48
C ALA A 394 -20.76 33.54 7.34
N CYS A 395 -20.13 32.64 8.11
CA CYS A 395 -18.98 32.90 9.00
C CYS A 395 -19.16 34.06 10.02
N GLY A 396 -19.45 33.74 11.28
CA GLY A 396 -19.07 34.62 12.41
C GLY A 396 -20.08 34.86 13.53
N THR A 397 -21.33 34.46 13.42
CA THR A 397 -22.25 34.50 14.58
C THR A 397 -23.33 33.43 14.47
N LEU A 398 -23.25 32.45 15.36
CA LEU A 398 -24.29 31.43 15.52
C LEU A 398 -25.54 32.04 16.19
N ASP A 399 -26.41 32.65 15.39
CA ASP A 399 -27.81 32.84 15.76
C ASP A 399 -28.62 31.63 15.30
N GLY A 400 -29.16 30.87 16.25
CA GLY A 400 -30.04 29.73 15.96
C GLY A 400 -29.37 28.39 15.63
N ALA A 401 -28.17 28.13 16.14
CA ALA A 401 -27.43 26.88 15.90
C ALA A 401 -28.13 25.62 16.44
N LEU A 402 -28.41 24.67 15.54
CA LEU A 402 -28.64 23.27 15.88
C LEU A 402 -27.32 22.53 15.68
N CYS A 403 -26.77 22.02 16.77
CA CYS A 403 -25.50 21.30 16.79
C CYS A 403 -25.79 19.85 17.19
N THR A 404 -25.32 18.91 16.38
CA THR A 404 -25.44 17.48 16.65
C THR A 404 -24.03 16.90 16.73
N SER A 405 -23.75 16.19 17.80
CA SER A 405 -22.50 15.42 18.00
C SER A 405 -22.85 13.98 18.28
N ASP A 406 -22.25 13.02 17.58
CA ASP A 406 -22.50 11.61 17.82
C ASP A 406 -21.21 10.77 17.82
N PHE A 407 -21.06 9.99 18.90
CA PHE A 407 -19.91 9.14 19.18
C PHE A 407 -20.11 7.68 18.73
N TYR A 408 -21.35 7.20 18.67
CA TYR A 408 -21.63 5.76 18.62
C TYR A 408 -22.51 5.36 17.44
N SER A 409 -23.30 6.28 16.89
CA SER A 409 -24.12 6.00 15.71
C SER A 409 -23.24 5.99 14.44
N PRO A 410 -23.39 5.04 13.50
CA PRO A 410 -22.79 5.13 12.16
C PRO A 410 -23.42 6.22 11.28
N PHE A 411 -24.29 7.04 11.87
CA PHE A 411 -25.01 8.10 11.19
C PHE A 411 -25.01 9.37 12.04
N LEU A 412 -24.91 10.52 11.37
CA LEU A 412 -25.03 11.84 11.97
C LEU A 412 -26.03 12.67 11.17
N GLY A 413 -26.92 13.40 11.83
CA GLY A 413 -27.91 14.22 11.13
C GLY A 413 -28.25 15.51 11.85
N GLY A 414 -28.84 16.43 11.11
CA GLY A 414 -29.21 17.75 11.58
C GLY A 414 -30.41 18.27 10.80
N GLY A 415 -30.98 19.39 11.23
CA GLY A 415 -32.11 19.99 10.54
C GLY A 415 -32.44 21.35 11.10
N ALA A 416 -33.16 22.17 10.34
CA ALA A 416 -33.55 23.51 10.73
C ALA A 416 -34.80 23.96 9.97
N LEU A 417 -35.50 24.96 10.51
CA LEU A 417 -36.58 25.64 9.80
C LEU A 417 -36.01 26.84 9.03
N LEU A 418 -36.25 26.90 7.72
CA LEU A 418 -35.82 28.00 6.85
C LEU A 418 -37.00 28.82 6.38
N ALA A 419 -36.92 30.14 6.53
CA ALA A 419 -37.85 31.06 5.90
C ALA A 419 -37.60 31.16 4.37
N PRO A 420 -38.61 31.57 3.58
CA PRO A 420 -38.43 31.90 2.17
C PRO A 420 -37.24 32.84 1.94
N GLY A 421 -36.32 32.45 1.05
CA GLY A 421 -35.12 33.22 0.69
C GLY A 421 -33.96 33.15 1.71
N GLN A 422 -34.09 32.37 2.78
CA GLN A 422 -33.04 32.18 3.78
C GLN A 422 -32.06 31.08 3.35
N THR A 423 -30.77 31.29 3.61
CA THR A 423 -29.70 30.29 3.38
C THR A 423 -29.31 29.63 4.69
N ALA A 424 -29.15 28.31 4.66
CA ALA A 424 -28.51 27.55 5.71
C ALA A 424 -27.09 27.14 5.31
N HIS A 425 -26.18 27.19 6.28
CA HIS A 425 -24.83 26.65 6.17
C HIS A 425 -24.69 25.46 7.11
N LEU A 426 -24.06 24.39 6.63
CA LEU A 426 -23.83 23.18 7.38
C LEU A 426 -22.34 22.91 7.46
N TYR A 427 -21.81 22.83 8.67
CA TYR A 427 -20.40 22.60 8.94
C TYR A 427 -20.25 21.19 9.49
N LEU A 428 -19.33 20.42 8.93
CA LEU A 428 -18.98 19.08 9.40
C LEU A 428 -17.50 19.09 9.83
N ILE A 429 -17.22 18.50 11.00
CA ILE A 429 -15.90 18.51 11.64
C ILE A 429 -15.63 17.13 12.28
N ASP A 430 -14.42 16.60 12.13
CA ASP A 430 -13.89 15.43 12.85
C ASP A 430 -13.34 15.83 14.25
N SER A 431 -13.56 14.98 15.25
CA SER A 431 -13.06 15.20 16.62
C SER A 431 -12.11 14.13 17.15
N VAL A 432 -11.52 13.30 16.26
CA VAL A 432 -10.39 12.45 16.64
C VAL A 432 -9.11 13.29 16.69
N SER A 433 -8.42 13.26 17.84
CA SER A 433 -7.19 14.03 18.06
C SER A 433 -6.04 13.50 17.18
N GLY A 434 -5.90 14.02 15.97
CA GLY A 434 -4.77 13.77 15.07
C GLY A 434 -4.96 12.66 14.02
N GLY A 435 -6.19 12.37 13.59
CA GLY A 435 -6.47 11.46 12.46
C GLY A 435 -6.51 12.15 11.09
N ALA A 436 -6.45 11.35 10.01
CA ALA A 436 -6.64 11.77 8.62
C ALA A 436 -8.02 12.44 8.39
N PRO A 437 -8.20 13.30 7.36
CA PRO A 437 -9.46 13.99 7.08
C PRO A 437 -10.66 13.04 6.96
N LEU A 438 -11.89 13.57 7.07
CA LEU A 438 -13.13 12.81 6.89
C LEU A 438 -13.02 11.87 5.68
N SER A 439 -13.49 10.63 5.86
CA SER A 439 -13.44 9.61 4.80
C SER A 439 -14.03 10.14 3.48
N ARG A 440 -13.22 10.04 2.42
CA ARG A 440 -13.58 10.46 1.06
C ARG A 440 -13.80 9.22 0.16
N PRO A 441 -14.89 9.14 -0.62
CA PRO A 441 -15.96 10.13 -0.76
C PRO A 441 -16.93 10.15 0.43
N LEU A 442 -17.50 11.33 0.72
CA LEU A 442 -18.51 11.53 1.74
C LEU A 442 -19.91 11.36 1.14
N THR A 443 -20.78 10.61 1.80
CA THR A 443 -22.19 10.51 1.40
C THR A 443 -23.08 11.37 2.29
N VAL A 444 -23.85 12.27 1.69
CA VAL A 444 -24.85 13.09 2.36
C VAL A 444 -26.22 12.93 1.71
N ASP A 445 -27.22 12.57 2.51
CA ASP A 445 -28.63 12.67 2.12
C ASP A 445 -29.18 14.00 2.65
N PHE A 446 -29.74 14.81 1.75
CA PHE A 446 -30.33 16.10 2.08
C PHE A 446 -31.81 16.14 1.69
N ASP A 447 -32.67 16.50 2.63
CA ASP A 447 -34.10 16.69 2.39
C ASP A 447 -34.51 18.13 2.71
N ALA A 448 -35.36 18.71 1.88
CA ALA A 448 -36.05 19.97 2.15
C ALA A 448 -37.55 19.78 1.93
N THR A 449 -38.35 19.96 2.98
CA THR A 449 -39.79 19.71 2.96
C THR A 449 -40.57 20.97 3.27
N ALA A 450 -41.41 21.40 2.33
CA ALA A 450 -42.31 22.53 2.53
C ALA A 450 -43.31 22.27 3.67
N CYS A 451 -43.58 23.30 4.46
CA CYS A 451 -44.42 23.22 5.66
C CYS A 451 -45.89 22.84 5.42
N ASP A 452 -46.37 22.92 4.18
CA ASP A 452 -47.71 22.53 3.74
C ASP A 452 -47.75 21.12 3.12
N ALA A 453 -46.60 20.47 2.96
CA ALA A 453 -46.51 19.09 2.53
C ALA A 453 -46.88 18.13 3.68
N THR A 454 -47.41 16.95 3.34
CA THR A 454 -47.66 15.90 4.32
C THR A 454 -46.31 15.28 4.73
N PRO A 455 -45.92 15.31 6.02
CA PRO A 455 -44.70 14.68 6.49
C PRO A 455 -44.63 13.21 6.10
N SER A 456 -43.44 12.77 5.72
CA SER A 456 -43.20 11.43 5.22
C SER A 456 -42.02 10.77 5.95
N MET A 457 -41.87 9.48 5.74
CA MET A 457 -40.67 8.75 6.11
C MET A 457 -39.75 8.77 4.90
N THR A 458 -38.56 9.32 5.08
CA THR A 458 -37.60 9.50 3.97
C THR A 458 -36.64 8.33 3.88
N ARG A 459 -36.32 7.69 5.01
CA ARG A 459 -35.33 6.60 5.04
C ARG A 459 -35.59 5.55 6.11
N LEU A 460 -35.19 4.31 5.80
CA LEU A 460 -35.13 3.17 6.70
C LEU A 460 -33.75 2.53 6.61
N ILE A 461 -33.16 2.20 7.75
CA ILE A 461 -31.85 1.54 7.84
C ILE A 461 -31.92 0.39 8.86
N PRO A 462 -31.72 -0.87 8.45
CA PRO A 462 -31.57 -1.31 7.06
C PRO A 462 -32.79 -0.94 6.20
N ALA A 463 -32.58 -0.79 4.90
CA ALA A 463 -33.69 -0.55 3.96
C ALA A 463 -34.77 -1.62 4.11
N ASN A 464 -36.01 -1.31 3.73
CA ASN A 464 -37.08 -2.30 3.78
C ASN A 464 -36.77 -3.49 2.84
N GLY A 465 -36.76 -4.70 3.38
CA GLY A 465 -36.28 -5.92 2.72
C GLY A 465 -34.77 -6.17 2.86
N GLY A 466 -34.04 -5.29 3.56
CA GLY A 466 -32.60 -5.41 3.79
C GLY A 466 -32.24 -6.41 4.88
N THR A 467 -30.95 -6.48 5.21
CA THR A 467 -30.41 -7.40 6.22
C THR A 467 -29.79 -6.68 7.41
N THR A 468 -29.82 -7.29 8.60
CA THR A 468 -29.19 -6.79 9.83
C THR A 468 -28.35 -7.88 10.50
N PRO A 469 -27.25 -7.58 11.21
CA PRO A 469 -26.47 -8.61 11.92
C PRO A 469 -27.27 -9.31 13.03
N ILE A 470 -26.84 -10.52 13.42
CA ILE A 470 -27.45 -11.30 14.53
C ILE A 470 -27.37 -10.53 15.85
N ARG A 471 -26.22 -9.90 16.14
CA ARG A 471 -25.94 -9.14 17.36
C ARG A 471 -25.84 -7.64 17.07
N ALA A 472 -26.28 -6.81 18.02
CA ALA A 472 -26.25 -5.34 17.95
C ALA A 472 -27.02 -4.75 16.75
N ALA A 473 -28.10 -5.41 16.33
CA ALA A 473 -28.96 -4.94 15.26
C ALA A 473 -29.61 -3.60 15.64
N THR A 474 -29.13 -2.51 15.04
CA THR A 474 -29.69 -1.17 15.19
C THR A 474 -30.56 -0.85 13.98
N PHE A 475 -31.74 -0.30 14.23
CA PHE A 475 -32.67 0.14 13.19
C PHE A 475 -32.87 1.64 13.28
N THR A 476 -32.74 2.35 12.16
CA THR A 476 -32.93 3.80 12.10
C THR A 476 -34.02 4.15 11.10
N ALA A 477 -35.01 4.94 11.54
CA ALA A 477 -36.03 5.52 10.68
C ALA A 477 -35.87 7.05 10.66
N GLN A 478 -35.85 7.61 9.45
CA GLN A 478 -35.76 9.06 9.24
C GLN A 478 -37.09 9.61 8.74
N PHE A 479 -37.44 10.78 9.26
CA PHE A 479 -38.66 11.49 8.94
C PHE A 479 -38.36 12.85 8.32
N SER A 480 -39.22 13.29 7.41
CA SER A 480 -39.13 14.60 6.77
C SER A 480 -39.51 15.77 7.68
N ALA A 481 -39.90 15.48 8.94
CA ALA A 481 -40.25 16.47 9.95
C ALA A 481 -40.05 15.91 11.38
N PRO A 482 -39.87 16.75 12.41
CA PRO A 482 -39.61 16.31 13.78
C PRO A 482 -40.72 15.45 14.37
N ALA A 483 -40.39 14.27 14.87
CA ALA A 483 -41.30 13.46 15.64
C ALA A 483 -41.55 14.05 17.05
N VAL A 484 -42.77 13.85 17.54
CA VAL A 484 -43.16 14.16 18.92
C VAL A 484 -42.87 12.94 19.77
N PRO A 485 -42.14 13.08 20.91
CA PRO A 485 -41.91 11.96 21.83
C PRO A 485 -43.24 11.35 22.27
N GLY A 486 -43.31 10.02 22.24
CA GLY A 486 -44.52 9.26 22.47
C GLY A 486 -44.81 8.23 21.38
N GLY A 487 -45.74 7.32 21.68
CA GLY A 487 -45.99 6.14 20.87
C GLY A 487 -45.13 4.94 21.29
N THR A 488 -45.22 3.88 20.49
CA THR A 488 -44.61 2.58 20.80
C THR A 488 -44.09 1.95 19.52
N VAL A 489 -42.80 1.59 19.51
CA VAL A 489 -42.19 0.74 18.49
C VAL A 489 -42.42 -0.72 18.86
N THR A 490 -42.68 -1.56 17.87
CA THR A 490 -42.87 -3.00 18.02
C THR A 490 -42.03 -3.73 16.99
N ILE A 491 -41.29 -4.74 17.46
CA ILE A 491 -40.49 -5.65 16.63
C ILE A 491 -41.09 -7.04 16.79
N THR A 492 -41.54 -7.64 15.70
CA THR A 492 -42.05 -9.02 15.68
C THR A 492 -41.23 -9.85 14.71
N GLY A 493 -41.04 -11.14 14.97
CA GLY A 493 -40.31 -12.03 14.07
C GLY A 493 -41.04 -13.34 13.82
N ASN A 494 -40.80 -13.91 12.64
CA ASN A 494 -41.40 -15.19 12.24
C ASN A 494 -40.87 -16.41 13.02
N MET A 495 -39.82 -16.23 13.83
CA MET A 495 -39.24 -17.26 14.70
C MET A 495 -39.49 -17.01 16.20
N GLY A 496 -40.41 -16.10 16.53
CA GLY A 496 -40.93 -15.90 17.89
C GLY A 496 -40.48 -14.61 18.58
N THR A 497 -39.68 -13.76 17.92
CA THR A 497 -39.35 -12.44 18.45
C THR A 497 -40.61 -11.59 18.63
N ALA A 498 -40.77 -10.96 19.81
CA ALA A 498 -41.86 -10.04 20.11
C ALA A 498 -41.42 -9.01 21.16
N LEU A 499 -41.00 -7.83 20.70
CA LEU A 499 -40.49 -6.73 21.53
C LEU A 499 -41.33 -5.48 21.35
N SER A 500 -41.41 -4.65 22.40
CA SER A 500 -42.18 -3.42 22.40
C SER A 500 -41.50 -2.37 23.27
N TYR A 501 -41.25 -1.19 22.71
CA TYR A 501 -40.50 -0.10 23.36
C TYR A 501 -41.26 1.22 23.24
N PRO A 502 -41.42 2.00 24.33
CA PRO A 502 -41.91 3.36 24.23
C PRO A 502 -40.88 4.25 23.53
N VAL A 503 -41.33 5.15 22.65
CA VAL A 503 -40.44 6.11 21.98
C VAL A 503 -40.16 7.28 22.91
N GLY A 504 -38.90 7.42 23.32
CA GLY A 504 -38.43 8.48 24.22
C GLY A 504 -37.39 9.40 23.60
N THR A 505 -36.81 10.28 24.42
CA THR A 505 -35.65 11.13 24.07
C THR A 505 -34.44 10.84 24.95
N GLU A 506 -34.54 9.92 25.90
CA GLU A 506 -33.44 9.55 26.78
C GLU A 506 -32.40 8.75 25.98
N ALA A 507 -31.11 9.08 26.13
CA ALA A 507 -30.03 8.41 25.41
C ALA A 507 -29.98 6.88 25.63
N THR A 508 -30.45 6.40 26.78
CA THR A 508 -30.48 4.98 27.15
C THR A 508 -31.75 4.25 26.72
N ALA A 509 -32.73 4.95 26.13
CA ALA A 509 -33.97 4.31 25.69
C ALA A 509 -33.71 3.43 24.45
N PRO A 510 -34.23 2.18 24.43
CA PRO A 510 -34.09 1.28 23.29
C PRO A 510 -34.68 1.85 21.99
N ALA A 511 -35.74 2.65 22.08
CA ALA A 511 -36.28 3.43 20.97
C ALA A 511 -36.22 4.91 21.33
N ARG A 512 -35.36 5.67 20.66
CA ARG A 512 -35.07 7.07 21.00
C ARG A 512 -35.08 7.97 19.77
N LEU A 513 -35.61 9.17 19.96
CA LEU A 513 -35.47 10.27 19.02
C LEU A 513 -34.18 11.03 19.32
N ASP A 514 -33.50 11.49 18.28
CA ASP A 514 -32.35 12.38 18.44
C ASP A 514 -32.76 13.68 19.18
N GLU A 515 -31.88 14.16 20.07
CA GLU A 515 -32.22 15.26 20.98
C GLU A 515 -32.35 16.62 20.28
N ALA A 516 -31.61 16.83 19.18
CA ALA A 516 -31.51 18.10 18.48
C ALA A 516 -32.71 18.36 17.56
N THR A 517 -33.04 17.40 16.69
CA THR A 517 -34.01 17.59 15.61
C THR A 517 -35.27 16.75 15.77
N ARG A 518 -35.17 15.62 16.48
CA ARG A 518 -36.20 14.59 16.62
C ARG A 518 -36.67 14.03 15.28
N THR A 519 -35.89 14.14 14.22
CA THR A 519 -36.23 13.62 12.89
C THR A 519 -35.74 12.19 12.69
N ILE A 520 -34.89 11.69 13.58
CA ILE A 520 -34.28 10.37 13.51
C ILE A 520 -34.77 9.56 14.71
N LEU A 521 -35.39 8.41 14.43
CA LEU A 521 -35.73 7.40 15.43
C LEU A 521 -34.72 6.26 15.33
N THR A 522 -33.90 6.11 16.37
CA THR A 522 -32.97 4.99 16.53
C THR A 522 -33.57 3.95 17.45
N ILE A 523 -33.60 2.70 16.99
CA ILE A 523 -34.10 1.52 17.71
C ILE A 523 -32.92 0.56 17.89
N ASP A 524 -32.39 0.51 19.10
CA ASP A 524 -31.40 -0.46 19.53
C ASP A 524 -32.04 -1.37 20.60
N PRO A 525 -32.44 -2.60 20.21
CA PRO A 525 -33.08 -3.53 21.11
C PRO A 525 -32.10 -4.12 22.14
N GLY A 526 -30.78 -3.96 21.96
CA GLY A 526 -29.75 -4.47 22.87
C GLY A 526 -29.72 -6.00 23.02
N ILE A 527 -30.37 -6.72 22.12
CA ILE A 527 -30.45 -8.19 22.14
C ILE A 527 -30.01 -8.78 20.80
N SER A 528 -29.81 -10.10 20.79
CA SER A 528 -29.53 -10.87 19.58
C SER A 528 -30.81 -11.49 19.03
N PHE A 529 -30.89 -11.63 17.71
CA PHE A 529 -32.02 -12.26 17.03
C PHE A 529 -31.65 -13.63 16.44
N PRO A 530 -32.58 -14.60 16.37
CA PRO A 530 -32.36 -15.87 15.69
C PRO A 530 -31.82 -15.71 14.26
N PRO A 531 -30.82 -16.53 13.84
CA PRO A 531 -30.28 -16.49 12.49
C PRO A 531 -31.37 -16.76 11.43
N GLY A 532 -31.45 -15.93 10.40
CA GLY A 532 -32.43 -16.07 9.32
C GLY A 532 -33.85 -15.63 9.68
N GLU A 533 -34.08 -15.11 10.89
CA GLU A 533 -35.37 -14.56 11.27
C GLU A 533 -35.75 -13.36 10.39
N GLN A 534 -37.00 -13.31 9.94
CA GLN A 534 -37.56 -12.14 9.30
C GLN A 534 -38.26 -11.29 10.36
N LEU A 535 -37.70 -10.12 10.63
CA LEU A 535 -38.20 -9.14 11.57
C LEU A 535 -39.13 -8.15 10.84
N THR A 536 -40.27 -7.89 11.45
CA THR A 536 -41.18 -6.79 11.11
C THR A 536 -41.08 -5.72 12.19
N ILE A 537 -40.57 -4.55 11.83
CA ILE A 537 -40.58 -3.34 12.67
C ILE A 537 -41.79 -2.48 12.31
N SER A 538 -42.50 -1.99 13.33
CA SER A 538 -43.65 -1.10 13.19
C SER A 538 -43.75 -0.17 14.39
N TRP A 539 -44.63 0.83 14.31
CA TRP A 539 -44.94 1.69 15.45
C TRP A 539 -46.38 2.18 15.45
N THR A 540 -46.86 2.53 16.63
CA THR A 540 -48.19 3.11 16.86
C THR A 540 -48.10 4.36 17.72
N GLY A 541 -48.95 5.35 17.48
CA GLY A 541 -49.02 6.59 18.29
C GLY A 541 -47.86 7.59 18.11
N LEU A 542 -46.90 7.31 17.22
CA LEU A 542 -45.86 8.27 16.84
C LEU A 542 -46.46 9.34 15.92
N ASN A 543 -46.16 10.61 16.19
CA ASN A 543 -46.67 11.74 15.40
C ASN A 543 -45.50 12.63 14.94
N LEU A 544 -45.61 13.21 13.74
CA LEU A 544 -44.67 14.17 13.19
C LEU A 544 -45.24 15.58 13.31
N ARG A 545 -44.41 16.53 13.74
CA ARG A 545 -44.75 17.94 13.83
C ARG A 545 -44.94 18.51 12.43
N THR A 546 -45.83 19.49 12.35
CA THR A 546 -45.88 20.44 11.25
C THR A 546 -45.16 21.72 11.69
N CYS A 547 -45.01 22.73 10.83
CA CYS A 547 -44.26 23.95 11.16
C CYS A 547 -44.87 24.83 12.26
N SER A 548 -45.92 24.37 12.93
CA SER A 548 -46.43 24.92 14.17
C SER A 548 -46.10 23.98 15.36
N PRO A 549 -45.61 24.52 16.49
CA PRO A 549 -45.24 23.72 17.67
C PRO A 549 -46.44 23.02 18.34
N THR A 550 -47.67 23.30 17.92
CA THR A 550 -48.90 22.74 18.51
C THR A 550 -49.65 21.76 17.62
N THR A 551 -49.26 21.59 16.36
CA THR A 551 -49.96 20.72 15.40
C THR A 551 -49.06 19.58 14.91
N SER A 552 -49.56 18.35 14.99
CA SER A 552 -48.87 17.14 14.55
C SER A 552 -49.82 16.24 13.78
N VAL A 553 -49.26 15.43 12.87
CA VAL A 553 -49.98 14.38 12.14
C VAL A 553 -49.37 13.01 12.47
N PRO A 554 -50.13 11.91 12.35
CA PRO A 554 -49.58 10.57 12.57
C PRO A 554 -48.38 10.30 11.65
N ALA A 555 -47.30 9.72 12.20
CA ALA A 555 -46.17 9.27 11.41
C ALA A 555 -46.61 8.12 10.48
N PRO A 556 -46.09 8.04 9.25
CA PRO A 556 -46.36 6.91 8.37
C PRO A 556 -45.99 5.59 9.06
N THR A 557 -46.91 4.61 9.06
CA THR A 557 -46.63 3.28 9.61
C THR A 557 -46.03 2.39 8.52
N PRO A 558 -44.78 1.93 8.66
CA PRO A 558 -44.19 1.07 7.65
C PRO A 558 -44.60 -0.38 7.90
N THR A 559 -44.57 -1.17 6.84
CA THR A 559 -44.34 -2.61 6.93
C THR A 559 -42.85 -2.84 6.70
N TRP A 560 -42.04 -2.53 7.71
CA TRP A 560 -40.58 -2.59 7.63
C TRP A 560 -40.10 -4.01 7.92
N GLN A 561 -39.75 -4.73 6.86
CA GLN A 561 -39.21 -6.08 6.91
C GLN A 561 -37.68 -6.03 6.89
N VAL A 562 -37.02 -6.76 7.77
CA VAL A 562 -35.56 -6.91 7.79
C VAL A 562 -35.22 -8.37 8.06
N THR A 563 -34.28 -8.93 7.31
CA THR A 563 -33.82 -10.31 7.52
C THR A 563 -32.56 -10.31 8.37
N VAL A 564 -32.54 -11.08 9.45
CA VAL A 564 -31.33 -11.28 10.25
C VAL A 564 -30.34 -12.08 9.41
N ARG A 565 -29.20 -11.47 9.08
CA ARG A 565 -28.12 -12.10 8.30
C ARG A 565 -27.63 -13.29 9.09
N THR A 566 -27.75 -14.49 8.51
CA THR A 566 -26.97 -15.65 8.95
C THR A 566 -25.52 -15.39 8.54
N PRO A 567 -24.58 -15.17 9.47
CA PRO A 567 -23.17 -15.18 9.11
C PRO A 567 -22.87 -16.58 8.51
N PRO A 568 -21.98 -16.66 7.51
CA PRO A 568 -21.66 -17.93 6.85
C PRO A 568 -21.07 -18.96 7.83
N CYS A 569 -20.51 -18.48 8.94
CA CYS A 569 -20.04 -19.27 10.05
C CYS A 569 -20.62 -18.73 11.37
N THR A 570 -21.00 -19.61 12.29
CA THR A 570 -21.56 -19.28 13.62
C THR A 570 -20.91 -20.24 14.62
N PRO A 571 -20.58 -19.81 15.85
CA PRO A 571 -20.03 -20.72 16.85
C PRO A 571 -20.84 -22.02 17.00
N GLY A 572 -20.17 -23.16 16.92
CA GLY A 572 -20.76 -24.49 17.01
C GLY A 572 -21.50 -24.99 15.74
N MET A 573 -21.53 -24.21 14.67
CA MET A 573 -22.13 -24.58 13.39
C MET A 573 -21.06 -24.87 12.33
N ALA A 574 -21.35 -25.82 11.43
CA ALA A 574 -20.49 -26.18 10.31
C ALA A 574 -19.04 -26.58 10.67
N GLY A 575 -18.75 -26.97 11.92
CA GLY A 575 -17.39 -27.31 12.35
C GLY A 575 -16.61 -26.16 12.99
N MET A 576 -17.21 -24.98 13.14
CA MET A 576 -16.67 -23.93 14.01
C MET A 576 -16.66 -24.37 15.48
N ILE A 577 -15.62 -23.94 16.19
CA ILE A 577 -15.56 -23.91 17.65
C ILE A 577 -16.78 -23.15 18.19
N GLY A 578 -17.44 -23.74 19.19
CA GLY A 578 -18.56 -23.17 19.94
C GLY A 578 -18.13 -22.16 21.00
N ASP A 579 -19.08 -21.82 21.86
CA ASP A 579 -18.90 -20.86 22.96
C ASP A 579 -18.87 -21.55 24.35
N THR A 580 -18.73 -22.88 24.39
CA THR A 580 -18.74 -23.62 25.65
C THR A 580 -17.38 -23.53 26.34
N VAL A 581 -17.33 -22.82 27.46
CA VAL A 581 -16.11 -22.66 28.26
C VAL A 581 -16.06 -23.67 29.40
N ALA A 582 -14.91 -24.30 29.57
CA ALA A 582 -14.54 -24.98 30.80
C ALA A 582 -13.19 -24.47 31.32
N ILE A 583 -13.15 -24.22 32.61
CA ILE A 583 -11.96 -23.78 33.34
C ILE A 583 -11.41 -24.98 34.10
N HIS A 584 -10.13 -25.28 33.93
CA HIS A 584 -9.47 -26.39 34.60
C HIS A 584 -8.34 -25.86 35.48
N SER A 585 -8.50 -26.04 36.79
CA SER A 585 -7.49 -25.62 37.76
C SER A 585 -6.23 -26.48 37.67
N VAL A 586 -5.06 -25.84 37.68
CA VAL A 586 -3.76 -26.51 37.62
C VAL A 586 -3.01 -26.56 38.97
N GLY A 587 -3.65 -26.10 40.06
CA GLY A 587 -3.23 -26.41 41.44
C GLY A 587 -1.89 -25.81 41.91
N GLY A 588 -1.42 -24.72 41.31
CA GLY A 588 -0.16 -24.05 41.64
C GLY A 588 -0.06 -22.66 41.02
N SER A 589 1.00 -21.91 41.34
CA SER A 589 1.37 -20.66 40.67
C SER A 589 2.57 -20.93 39.77
N TYR A 590 2.43 -20.58 38.50
CA TYR A 590 3.43 -20.83 37.46
C TYR A 590 3.76 -19.48 36.81
N ALA A 591 5.03 -19.09 36.81
CA ALA A 591 5.43 -17.73 36.42
C ALA A 591 5.87 -17.66 34.95
N ALA A 592 5.31 -16.68 34.23
CA ALA A 592 5.67 -16.15 32.91
C ALA A 592 5.64 -17.16 31.74
N GLU A 593 4.67 -17.00 30.86
CA GLU A 593 4.44 -17.89 29.72
C GLU A 593 4.09 -17.06 28.47
N GLN A 594 4.49 -17.48 27.28
CA GLN A 594 4.45 -16.70 26.03
C GLN A 594 3.55 -17.35 24.97
N TYR A 595 3.44 -18.68 24.98
CA TYR A 595 2.68 -19.47 24.03
C TYR A 595 1.91 -20.63 24.69
N VAL A 596 0.84 -21.06 24.03
CA VAL A 596 0.03 -22.25 24.37
C VAL A 596 -0.03 -23.17 23.15
N ALA A 597 0.15 -24.47 23.35
CA ALA A 597 -0.08 -25.49 22.35
C ALA A 597 -0.82 -26.67 22.96
N ALA A 598 -1.69 -27.34 22.20
CA ALA A 598 -2.40 -28.53 22.65
C ALA A 598 -2.17 -29.66 21.66
N ASP A 599 -1.94 -30.87 22.17
CA ASP A 599 -1.89 -32.06 21.30
C ASP A 599 -3.30 -32.42 20.81
N SER A 600 -3.42 -33.45 19.98
CA SER A 600 -4.71 -33.96 19.50
C SER A 600 -5.27 -35.14 20.31
N ASP A 601 -4.58 -35.61 21.36
CA ASP A 601 -5.05 -36.70 22.20
C ASP A 601 -6.04 -36.15 23.24
N PRO A 602 -7.30 -36.65 23.30
CA PRO A 602 -8.25 -36.22 24.32
C PRO A 602 -7.77 -36.45 25.77
N ASN A 603 -6.85 -37.39 25.99
CA ASN A 603 -6.23 -37.66 27.30
C ASN A 603 -4.81 -37.10 27.41
N GLY A 604 -4.38 -36.33 26.42
CA GLY A 604 -3.07 -35.72 26.36
C GLY A 604 -2.94 -34.47 27.21
N TYR A 605 -2.16 -33.53 26.71
CA TYR A 605 -1.67 -32.37 27.44
C TYR A 605 -1.89 -31.07 26.69
N VAL A 606 -2.05 -30.01 27.49
CA VAL A 606 -1.84 -28.62 27.09
C VAL A 606 -0.44 -28.24 27.53
N TYR A 607 0.35 -27.71 26.61
CA TYR A 607 1.69 -27.24 26.83
C TYR A 607 1.67 -25.73 26.91
N VAL A 608 2.33 -25.20 27.93
CA VAL A 608 2.43 -23.76 28.12
C VAL A 608 3.87 -23.43 28.48
N GLY A 609 4.46 -22.48 27.78
CA GLY A 609 5.89 -22.23 27.90
C GLY A 609 6.32 -20.86 27.42
N GLY A 610 7.62 -20.61 27.58
CA GLY A 610 8.31 -19.40 27.15
C GLY A 610 9.81 -19.61 27.28
N THR A 611 10.59 -18.53 27.25
CA THR A 611 12.07 -18.58 27.25
C THR A 611 12.72 -19.26 28.46
N ALA A 612 12.04 -19.40 29.60
CA ALA A 612 12.63 -19.94 30.84
C ALA A 612 12.02 -21.26 31.33
N ALA A 613 10.80 -21.59 30.90
CA ALA A 613 10.06 -22.73 31.40
C ALA A 613 9.15 -23.32 30.31
N LEU A 614 8.93 -24.62 30.40
CA LEU A 614 7.97 -25.34 29.57
C LEU A 614 7.20 -26.31 30.46
N TRP A 615 5.92 -26.08 30.62
CA TRP A 615 5.00 -26.87 31.42
C TRP A 615 4.10 -27.71 30.52
N ARG A 616 3.73 -28.89 31.02
CA ARG A 616 2.60 -29.66 30.48
C ARG A 616 1.55 -29.88 31.55
N PHE A 617 0.29 -29.68 31.19
CA PHE A 617 -0.89 -29.85 32.03
C PHE A 617 -1.82 -30.88 31.40
N PRO A 618 -2.35 -31.86 32.16
CA PRO A 618 -3.36 -32.78 31.62
C PRO A 618 -4.59 -32.00 31.15
N LYS A 619 -5.14 -32.33 29.97
CA LYS A 619 -6.38 -31.69 29.48
C LYS A 619 -7.59 -31.85 30.42
N ALA A 620 -7.57 -32.89 31.27
CA ALA A 620 -8.59 -33.12 32.30
C ALA A 620 -8.41 -32.24 33.57
N GLY A 621 -7.40 -31.38 33.60
CA GLY A 621 -6.99 -30.60 34.77
C GLY A 621 -6.08 -31.36 35.73
N GLY A 622 -5.39 -30.63 36.60
CA GLY A 622 -4.43 -31.17 37.56
C GLY A 622 -3.05 -30.50 37.53
N ALA A 623 -2.16 -30.95 38.42
CA ALA A 623 -0.83 -30.34 38.59
C ALA A 623 0.03 -30.47 37.31
N GLY A 624 0.66 -29.35 36.93
CA GLY A 624 1.59 -29.30 35.81
C GLY A 624 2.92 -29.97 36.11
N THR A 625 3.62 -30.39 35.06
CA THR A 625 5.01 -30.86 35.14
C THR A 625 5.91 -29.91 34.37
N ASN A 626 6.94 -29.35 35.01
CA ASN A 626 7.99 -28.58 34.33
C ASN A 626 8.93 -29.55 33.61
N LEU A 627 9.14 -29.31 32.33
CA LEU A 627 9.94 -30.12 31.43
C LEU A 627 11.39 -29.60 31.32
N VAL A 628 11.65 -28.35 31.71
CA VAL A 628 13.02 -27.83 31.78
C VAL A 628 13.81 -28.54 32.87
N GLY A 629 15.00 -29.02 32.52
CA GLY A 629 15.86 -29.78 33.43
C GLY A 629 15.47 -31.26 33.56
N SER A 630 14.45 -31.72 32.84
CA SER A 630 14.05 -33.14 32.82
C SER A 630 14.97 -34.05 31.98
N SER A 631 16.02 -33.49 31.36
CA SER A 631 17.01 -34.12 30.46
C SER A 631 16.35 -34.88 29.29
N PRO A 632 16.52 -34.40 28.04
CA PRO A 632 17.54 -33.44 27.57
C PRO A 632 17.10 -31.96 27.43
N ILE A 633 15.84 -31.59 27.73
CA ILE A 633 15.37 -30.20 27.54
C ILE A 633 15.98 -29.22 28.55
N THR A 634 16.49 -28.11 28.04
CA THR A 634 17.01 -26.94 28.78
C THR A 634 16.33 -25.65 28.29
N SER A 635 16.56 -24.53 28.97
CA SER A 635 16.08 -23.20 28.55
C SER A 635 16.58 -22.80 27.16
N ASP A 636 17.78 -23.25 26.78
CA ASP A 636 18.43 -22.94 25.50
C ASP A 636 17.74 -23.58 24.28
N HIS A 637 16.65 -24.33 24.50
CA HIS A 637 15.84 -24.92 23.44
C HIS A 637 14.42 -24.34 23.43
N LEU A 638 14.17 -23.31 24.24
CA LEU A 638 12.89 -22.65 24.39
C LEU A 638 12.98 -21.21 23.90
N GLY A 639 11.90 -20.72 23.31
CA GLY A 639 11.78 -19.33 22.88
C GLY A 639 10.34 -18.88 22.96
N TYR A 640 9.84 -18.32 21.87
CA TYR A 640 8.55 -17.64 21.84
C TYR A 640 7.40 -18.49 21.28
N ALA A 641 7.66 -19.64 20.66
CA ALA A 641 6.62 -20.42 19.98
C ALA A 641 6.75 -21.95 20.18
N MET A 642 5.61 -22.63 20.17
CA MET A 642 5.52 -24.09 20.11
C MET A 642 4.48 -24.54 19.10
N LEU A 643 4.77 -25.64 18.41
CA LEU A 643 3.90 -26.28 17.43
C LEU A 643 3.83 -27.78 17.70
N ILE A 644 2.64 -28.37 17.62
CA ILE A 644 2.44 -29.81 17.76
C ILE A 644 1.89 -30.36 16.45
N ASP A 645 2.63 -31.30 15.87
CA ASP A 645 2.27 -31.98 14.63
C ASP A 645 2.10 -33.48 14.87
N GLY A 646 0.87 -33.89 15.18
CA GLY A 646 0.56 -35.26 15.57
C GLY A 646 1.36 -35.66 16.81
N GLN A 647 2.39 -36.49 16.64
CA GLN A 647 3.28 -36.89 17.74
C GLN A 647 4.56 -36.05 17.83
N ASN A 648 4.85 -35.21 16.84
CA ASN A 648 6.02 -34.36 16.87
C ASN A 648 5.71 -33.08 17.66
N ILE A 649 6.63 -32.67 18.54
CA ILE A 649 6.52 -31.42 19.28
C ILE A 649 7.73 -30.58 18.89
N PHE A 650 7.48 -29.35 18.47
CA PHE A 650 8.49 -28.40 18.04
C PHE A 650 8.49 -27.16 18.93
N THR A 651 9.67 -26.63 19.21
CA THR A 651 9.87 -25.33 19.86
C THR A 651 10.69 -24.43 18.96
N VAL A 652 10.30 -23.16 18.92
CA VAL A 652 11.07 -22.10 18.27
C VAL A 652 11.84 -21.38 19.35
N GLU A 653 13.16 -21.38 19.22
CA GLU A 653 14.08 -20.77 20.16
C GLU A 653 14.53 -19.39 19.67
N SER A 654 14.84 -18.53 20.65
CA SER A 654 15.30 -17.17 20.44
C SER A 654 16.35 -16.86 21.50
N ASP A 655 17.62 -16.83 21.09
CA ASP A 655 18.69 -16.45 21.98
C ASP A 655 18.53 -14.98 22.41
N SER A 656 18.62 -14.70 23.71
CA SER A 656 18.57 -13.34 24.24
C SER A 656 19.87 -12.56 23.94
N ALA A 657 20.04 -12.12 22.69
CA ALA A 657 21.04 -11.21 22.14
C ALA A 657 22.54 -11.60 22.24
N PRO A 658 23.40 -11.28 21.25
CA PRO A 658 23.19 -11.09 19.82
C PRO A 658 23.79 -12.28 19.07
N ILE A 659 22.96 -13.23 18.63
CA ILE A 659 23.39 -14.35 17.79
C ILE A 659 22.62 -14.22 16.46
N PRO A 660 23.29 -14.36 15.30
CA PRO A 660 22.70 -14.07 13.99
C PRO A 660 21.74 -15.17 13.49
N THR A 661 21.36 -16.12 14.35
CA THR A 661 20.62 -17.32 13.95
C THR A 661 19.50 -17.65 14.93
N GLY A 662 18.30 -17.89 14.40
CA GLY A 662 17.22 -18.54 15.14
C GLY A 662 17.30 -20.06 15.00
N HIS A 663 16.56 -20.80 15.82
CA HIS A 663 16.52 -22.27 15.76
C HIS A 663 15.09 -22.82 15.90
N LEU A 664 14.81 -23.91 15.17
CA LEU A 664 13.61 -24.73 15.34
C LEU A 664 14.05 -26.10 15.82
N TYR A 665 13.64 -26.46 17.03
CA TYR A 665 13.96 -27.76 17.62
C TYR A 665 12.76 -28.68 17.55
N ARG A 666 13.01 -29.95 17.18
CA ARG A 666 12.05 -31.03 17.42
C ARG A 666 12.37 -31.68 18.76
N VAL A 667 11.50 -31.47 19.74
CA VAL A 667 11.73 -31.86 21.13
C VAL A 667 11.05 -33.19 21.51
N SER A 668 10.16 -33.70 20.67
CA SER A 668 9.58 -35.03 20.83
C SER A 668 9.06 -35.57 19.49
N THR A 669 8.99 -36.90 19.37
CA THR A 669 8.40 -37.61 18.22
C THR A 669 7.30 -38.60 18.64
N ASP A 670 6.97 -38.66 19.94
CA ASP A 670 6.02 -39.62 20.51
C ASP A 670 4.94 -38.95 21.39
N GLY A 671 4.67 -37.67 21.14
CA GLY A 671 3.66 -36.89 21.87
C GLY A 671 4.10 -36.51 23.28
N GLY A 672 5.41 -36.32 23.50
CA GLY A 672 5.96 -35.97 24.81
C GLY A 672 5.96 -37.13 25.81
N ALA A 673 5.85 -38.38 25.35
CA ALA A 673 6.07 -39.55 26.19
C ALA A 673 7.58 -39.69 26.52
N THR A 674 8.43 -39.38 25.53
CA THR A 674 9.86 -39.16 25.69
C THR A 674 10.28 -37.81 25.10
N TRP A 675 11.38 -37.29 25.62
CA TRP A 675 11.93 -35.99 25.24
C TRP A 675 13.30 -36.20 24.61
N SER A 676 13.51 -35.57 23.46
CA SER A 676 14.77 -35.47 22.75
C SER A 676 15.00 -33.99 22.40
N VAL A 677 16.17 -33.64 21.89
CA VAL A 677 16.34 -32.36 21.21
C VAL A 677 17.05 -32.68 19.92
N GLU A 678 16.39 -32.40 18.81
CA GLU A 678 16.95 -32.47 17.48
C GLU A 678 16.88 -31.07 16.86
N GLU A 679 18.03 -30.55 16.45
CA GLU A 679 18.09 -29.32 15.67
C GLU A 679 17.45 -29.61 14.31
N TYR A 680 16.22 -29.14 14.15
CA TYR A 680 15.45 -29.39 12.95
C TYR A 680 15.88 -28.44 11.83
N MET A 681 16.28 -27.23 12.21
CA MET A 681 16.64 -26.15 11.30
C MET A 681 17.36 -25.02 12.05
N GLU A 682 18.27 -24.36 11.34
CA GLU A 682 18.96 -23.13 11.71
C GLU A 682 18.57 -22.03 10.70
N PHE A 683 18.26 -20.83 11.18
CA PHE A 683 17.79 -19.71 10.35
C PHE A 683 18.86 -18.63 10.27
N SER A 684 19.09 -18.04 9.11
CA SER A 684 19.83 -16.77 9.03
C SER A 684 18.85 -15.61 9.16
N VAL A 685 18.97 -14.79 10.21
CA VAL A 685 18.07 -13.65 10.43
C VAL A 685 18.81 -12.32 10.31
N ALA A 686 18.07 -11.25 10.02
CA ALA A 686 18.63 -9.91 10.14
C ALA A 686 19.11 -9.67 11.59
N PRO A 687 20.18 -8.89 11.80
CA PRO A 687 20.68 -8.63 13.14
C PRO A 687 19.59 -8.02 14.05
N ASN A 688 19.32 -8.68 15.18
CA ASN A 688 18.33 -8.31 16.22
C ASN A 688 16.87 -8.69 15.93
N ASP A 689 16.60 -9.49 14.90
CA ASP A 689 15.28 -10.11 14.71
C ASP A 689 15.18 -11.43 15.49
N ASP A 690 13.99 -11.72 16.04
CA ASP A 690 13.64 -13.02 16.62
C ASP A 690 12.47 -13.67 15.87
N PHE A 691 12.15 -14.93 16.16
CA PHE A 691 10.96 -15.60 15.61
C PHE A 691 9.88 -15.76 16.67
N ARG A 692 8.63 -15.44 16.30
CA ARG A 692 7.51 -15.49 17.24
C ARG A 692 6.36 -16.37 16.79
N GLY A 693 5.92 -16.29 15.55
CA GLY A 693 4.82 -17.15 15.08
C GLY A 693 5.32 -18.45 14.45
N VAL A 694 4.62 -19.56 14.71
CA VAL A 694 4.82 -20.83 13.99
C VAL A 694 3.47 -21.47 13.65
N THR A 695 3.35 -22.04 12.46
CA THR A 695 2.14 -22.71 11.99
C THR A 695 2.43 -23.82 10.99
N ILE A 696 1.44 -24.67 10.73
CA ILE A 696 1.51 -25.70 9.69
C ILE A 696 0.48 -25.38 8.62
N SER A 697 0.89 -25.49 7.37
CA SER A 697 -0.03 -25.46 6.23
C SER A 697 0.46 -26.46 5.18
N GLY A 698 -0.37 -27.47 4.90
CA GLY A 698 -0.02 -28.56 3.99
C GLY A 698 1.18 -29.40 4.47
N ASP A 699 2.21 -29.47 3.64
CA ASP A 699 3.45 -30.23 3.85
C ASP A 699 4.61 -29.40 4.41
N ARG A 700 4.33 -28.17 4.88
CA ARG A 700 5.33 -27.24 5.40
C ARG A 700 4.97 -26.67 6.77
N ILE A 701 6.01 -26.33 7.52
CA ILE A 701 5.97 -25.50 8.73
C ILE A 701 6.38 -24.09 8.32
N TYR A 702 5.63 -23.07 8.74
CA TYR A 702 5.88 -21.67 8.47
C TYR A 702 6.19 -20.93 9.75
N LEU A 703 7.09 -19.95 9.67
CA LEU A 703 7.54 -19.13 10.77
C LEU A 703 7.54 -17.65 10.35
N VAL A 704 7.36 -16.75 11.31
CA VAL A 704 7.41 -15.30 11.08
C VAL A 704 8.40 -14.64 12.03
N THR A 705 9.21 -13.74 11.49
CA THR A 705 10.12 -12.91 12.29
C THR A 705 9.36 -11.78 13.00
N HIS A 706 9.86 -11.39 14.15
CA HIS A 706 9.49 -10.19 14.88
C HIS A 706 10.72 -9.30 14.95
N GLU A 707 10.55 -8.05 14.59
CA GLU A 707 11.59 -7.04 14.71
C GLU A 707 11.63 -6.55 16.16
N ASP A 708 12.81 -6.57 16.82
CA ASP A 708 12.93 -5.91 18.13
C ASP A 708 13.18 -4.41 17.93
N SER A 709 12.09 -3.66 17.70
CA SER A 709 12.09 -2.21 17.53
C SER A 709 12.55 -1.44 18.79
N THR A 710 12.80 -2.11 19.93
CA THR A 710 13.31 -1.46 21.16
C THR A 710 14.80 -1.12 21.12
N ALA A 711 15.51 -1.55 20.08
CA ALA A 711 16.88 -1.12 19.85
C ALA A 711 16.91 0.38 19.52
N THR A 712 17.15 1.20 20.55
CA THR A 712 17.59 2.62 20.46
C THR A 712 18.93 2.81 19.70
N GLY A 713 19.31 1.85 18.85
CA GLY A 713 20.51 1.81 18.04
C GLY A 713 20.30 2.31 16.60
N PRO A 714 21.35 2.29 15.77
CA PRO A 714 21.40 2.94 14.46
C PRO A 714 20.76 2.13 13.30
N TYR A 715 20.04 1.04 13.57
CA TYR A 715 19.50 0.17 12.53
C TYR A 715 18.08 0.61 12.14
N PRO A 716 17.77 0.76 10.83
CA PRO A 716 16.43 1.10 10.36
C PRO A 716 15.47 -0.08 10.59
N ALA A 717 14.17 0.21 10.68
CA ALA A 717 13.15 -0.83 10.78
C ALA A 717 13.26 -1.83 9.63
N GLN A 718 13.18 -3.12 9.94
CA GLN A 718 13.37 -4.22 8.98
C GLN A 718 12.02 -4.81 8.59
N PRO A 719 11.86 -5.31 7.35
CA PRO A 719 10.63 -5.98 6.95
C PRO A 719 10.45 -7.29 7.73
N THR A 720 9.22 -7.60 8.14
CA THR A 720 8.90 -8.94 8.66
C THR A 720 9.12 -9.98 7.57
N GLN A 721 9.77 -11.08 7.91
CA GLN A 721 10.06 -12.19 7.03
C GLN A 721 9.21 -13.40 7.37
N ILE A 722 8.68 -14.07 6.35
CA ILE A 722 7.98 -15.35 6.46
C ILE A 722 8.88 -16.43 5.90
N TRP A 723 9.23 -17.40 6.74
CA TRP A 723 10.12 -18.51 6.42
C TRP A 723 9.35 -19.83 6.45
N SER A 724 9.85 -20.85 5.76
CA SER A 724 9.24 -22.18 5.81
C SER A 724 10.24 -23.34 5.66
N VAL A 725 9.84 -24.51 6.16
CA VAL A 725 10.52 -25.79 5.97
C VAL A 725 9.57 -26.95 5.75
N PRO A 726 10.02 -28.03 5.09
CA PRO A 726 9.30 -29.29 5.05
C PRO A 726 8.89 -29.80 6.44
N ARG A 727 7.60 -30.11 6.58
CA ARG A 727 6.99 -30.69 7.78
C ARG A 727 7.56 -32.07 8.14
N VAL A 728 8.05 -32.80 7.14
CA VAL A 728 8.73 -34.09 7.31
C VAL A 728 10.09 -34.04 6.63
N ALA A 729 11.14 -34.30 7.40
CA ALA A 729 12.51 -34.38 6.91
C ALA A 729 13.17 -35.73 7.26
N THR A 730 14.04 -36.20 6.38
CA THR A 730 14.84 -37.43 6.57
C THR A 730 16.30 -37.14 6.91
N THR A 731 16.75 -35.91 6.71
CA THR A 731 18.07 -35.38 7.04
C THR A 731 17.89 -34.05 7.76
N LEU A 732 18.63 -33.86 8.85
CA LEU A 732 18.60 -32.65 9.69
C LEU A 732 20.03 -32.08 9.82
N PRO A 733 20.22 -30.75 9.93
CA PRO A 733 19.19 -29.71 9.85
C PRO A 733 18.64 -29.53 8.43
N VAL A 734 17.44 -28.97 8.32
CA VAL A 734 16.72 -28.69 7.06
C VAL A 734 17.02 -27.27 6.61
N GLU A 735 17.24 -27.09 5.31
CA GLU A 735 17.48 -25.75 4.73
C GLU A 735 16.19 -24.91 4.70
N PRO A 736 16.21 -23.66 5.21
CA PRO A 736 15.11 -22.70 5.11
C PRO A 736 14.73 -22.33 3.68
N VAL A 737 13.47 -21.91 3.50
CA VAL A 737 13.05 -21.10 2.35
C VAL A 737 12.45 -19.80 2.86
N LEU A 738 12.95 -18.66 2.38
CA LEU A 738 12.29 -17.36 2.56
C LEU A 738 11.12 -17.30 1.59
N GLU A 739 9.90 -17.24 2.12
CA GLU A 739 8.67 -17.22 1.33
C GLU A 739 8.27 -15.81 0.91
N LEU A 740 8.34 -14.85 1.84
CA LEU A 740 7.87 -13.49 1.63
C LEU A 740 8.51 -12.53 2.64
N GLU A 741 8.76 -11.30 2.20
CA GLU A 741 9.06 -10.16 3.08
C GLU A 741 7.88 -9.18 3.00
N VAL A 742 7.40 -8.71 4.15
CA VAL A 742 6.27 -7.77 4.24
C VAL A 742 6.69 -6.49 4.96
N ALA A 743 6.02 -5.39 4.64
CA ALA A 743 6.37 -4.07 5.16
C ALA A 743 5.97 -3.86 6.64
N GLU A 744 5.15 -4.75 7.21
CA GLU A 744 4.84 -4.77 8.64
C GLU A 744 6.10 -5.09 9.45
N GLY A 745 6.30 -4.35 10.54
CA GLY A 745 7.25 -4.71 11.59
C GLY A 745 6.56 -5.49 12.71
N ASP A 746 7.35 -6.07 13.61
CA ASP A 746 6.91 -6.62 14.89
C ASP A 746 5.79 -7.69 14.81
N CYS A 747 5.82 -8.59 13.82
CA CYS A 747 4.79 -9.64 13.69
C CYS A 747 4.97 -10.80 14.69
N THR A 748 3.92 -11.13 15.45
CA THR A 748 3.95 -12.11 16.55
C THR A 748 3.23 -13.42 16.23
N SER A 749 2.46 -13.48 15.15
CA SER A 749 1.73 -14.70 14.74
C SER A 749 1.50 -14.74 13.24
N VAL A 750 1.52 -15.96 12.67
CA VAL A 750 1.22 -16.22 11.27
C VAL A 750 0.32 -17.46 11.16
N VAL A 751 -0.72 -17.37 10.33
CA VAL A 751 -1.43 -18.55 9.80
C VAL A 751 -1.56 -18.45 8.30
N ARG A 752 -1.66 -19.61 7.65
CA ARG A 752 -1.63 -19.70 6.20
C ARG A 752 -2.66 -20.69 5.69
N ASP A 753 -3.47 -20.24 4.72
CA ASP A 753 -4.30 -21.12 3.89
C ASP A 753 -3.71 -21.26 2.47
N ALA A 754 -4.46 -21.85 1.54
CA ALA A 754 -4.00 -22.06 0.17
C ALA A 754 -3.76 -20.76 -0.62
N SER A 755 -4.33 -19.63 -0.18
CA SER A 755 -4.34 -18.36 -0.92
C SER A 755 -3.66 -17.20 -0.20
N PHE A 756 -3.68 -17.19 1.14
CA PHE A 756 -3.30 -16.03 1.93
C PHE A 756 -2.43 -16.37 3.14
N TYR A 757 -1.57 -15.41 3.48
CA TYR A 757 -0.97 -15.25 4.81
C TYR A 757 -1.85 -14.33 5.64
N TYR A 758 -2.05 -14.67 6.91
CA TYR A 758 -2.69 -13.82 7.91
C TYR A 758 -1.74 -13.61 9.08
N LEU A 759 -1.48 -12.35 9.39
CA LEU A 759 -0.47 -11.91 10.34
C LEU A 759 -1.10 -11.08 11.46
N VAL A 760 -0.55 -11.22 12.66
CA VAL A 760 -0.77 -10.28 13.78
C VAL A 760 0.55 -9.57 14.03
N CYS A 761 0.55 -8.23 13.98
CA CYS A 761 1.77 -7.44 14.11
C CYS A 761 1.61 -6.25 15.06
N ASP A 762 2.64 -5.99 15.86
CA ASP A 762 2.66 -4.89 16.82
C ASP A 762 2.68 -3.55 16.07
N GLY A 763 1.92 -2.58 16.57
CA GLY A 763 1.72 -1.28 15.91
C GLY A 763 0.50 -1.20 14.99
N ALA A 764 0.01 -2.31 14.42
CA ALA A 764 -1.21 -2.30 13.58
C ALA A 764 -2.51 -2.47 14.37
N GLY A 765 -2.47 -3.14 15.53
CA GLY A 765 -3.67 -3.44 16.34
C GLY A 765 -4.76 -4.21 15.57
N ALA A 766 -4.37 -4.94 14.53
CA ALA A 766 -5.24 -5.58 13.56
C ALA A 766 -4.61 -6.84 12.96
N ILE A 767 -5.44 -7.70 12.39
CA ILE A 767 -5.00 -8.83 11.56
C ILE A 767 -4.76 -8.30 10.14
N ILE A 768 -3.60 -8.61 9.57
CA ILE A 768 -3.24 -8.19 8.22
C ILE A 768 -3.19 -9.41 7.32
N ARG A 769 -3.78 -9.29 6.14
CA ARG A 769 -3.79 -10.35 5.13
C ARG A 769 -2.97 -9.96 3.92
N TYR A 770 -2.15 -10.90 3.46
CA TYR A 770 -1.41 -10.86 2.20
C TYR A 770 -1.76 -12.05 1.32
N ALA A 771 -1.79 -11.85 0.01
CA ALA A 771 -1.67 -12.96 -0.92
C ALA A 771 -0.24 -13.53 -0.88
N HIS A 772 -0.06 -14.79 -1.31
CA HIS A 772 1.26 -15.45 -1.27
C HIS A 772 2.34 -14.76 -2.11
N ASP A 773 1.95 -13.93 -3.08
CA ASP A 773 2.86 -13.13 -3.90
C ASP A 773 3.19 -11.74 -3.29
N GLY A 774 2.75 -11.47 -2.06
CA GLY A 774 2.95 -10.19 -1.38
C GLY A 774 1.95 -9.10 -1.76
N THR A 775 1.05 -9.34 -2.72
CA THR A 775 0.03 -8.38 -3.11
C THR A 775 -1.23 -8.46 -2.24
N GLY A 776 -2.21 -7.60 -2.51
CA GLY A 776 -3.54 -7.74 -1.93
C GLY A 776 -3.61 -7.48 -0.42
N ARG A 777 -2.66 -6.70 0.10
CA ARG A 777 -2.61 -6.24 1.49
C ARG A 777 -3.97 -5.73 1.93
N ARG A 778 -4.52 -6.34 2.97
CA ARG A 778 -5.80 -5.93 3.55
C ARG A 778 -5.74 -6.00 5.07
N THR A 779 -5.99 -4.88 5.72
CA THR A 779 -6.28 -4.84 7.15
C THR A 779 -7.68 -5.38 7.38
N MET A 780 -7.81 -6.41 8.22
CA MET A 780 -9.11 -6.97 8.56
C MET A 780 -9.91 -6.02 9.45
N PRO A 781 -11.25 -6.03 9.37
CA PRO A 781 -12.08 -5.27 10.29
C PRO A 781 -11.73 -5.65 11.74
N ASN A 782 -11.57 -4.68 12.63
CA ASN A 782 -11.35 -4.92 14.06
C ASN A 782 -12.43 -4.21 14.87
N ARG A 783 -13.39 -4.98 15.42
CA ARG A 783 -14.38 -4.40 16.34
C ARG A 783 -13.82 -4.22 17.75
N TRP A 784 -12.85 -5.05 18.10
CA TRP A 784 -12.17 -5.11 19.39
C TRP A 784 -10.66 -5.10 19.15
N HIS A 785 -9.92 -4.48 20.07
CA HIS A 785 -8.47 -4.36 19.96
C HIS A 785 -7.81 -5.75 19.91
N VAL A 786 -7.07 -6.04 18.84
CA VAL A 786 -6.18 -7.21 18.77
C VAL A 786 -5.00 -6.91 19.71
N GLU A 787 -4.86 -7.71 20.77
CA GLU A 787 -3.76 -7.52 21.70
C GLU A 787 -2.48 -8.03 21.04
N THR A 788 -1.57 -7.09 20.81
CA THR A 788 -0.36 -7.28 20.00
C THR A 788 0.86 -7.43 20.91
N ASN A 789 0.96 -6.58 21.92
CA ASN A 789 2.13 -6.39 22.78
C ASN A 789 2.49 -7.52 23.78
N ALA A 790 1.80 -8.66 23.81
CA ALA A 790 2.03 -9.67 24.86
C ALA A 790 1.88 -11.14 24.45
N THR A 791 1.18 -11.47 23.36
CA THR A 791 0.87 -12.89 23.07
C THR A 791 1.44 -13.41 21.78
N VAL A 792 2.09 -14.55 21.90
CA VAL A 792 2.70 -15.29 20.80
C VAL A 792 1.82 -16.50 20.45
N ASN A 793 1.77 -16.87 19.16
CA ASN A 793 0.84 -17.88 18.62
C ASN A 793 -0.65 -17.58 18.93
N ALA A 794 -1.05 -16.31 18.82
CA ALA A 794 -2.37 -15.83 19.18
C ALA A 794 -3.44 -15.98 18.07
N LEU A 795 -3.06 -16.45 16.88
CA LEU A 795 -3.92 -16.55 15.70
C LEU A 795 -4.01 -18.00 15.21
N HIS A 796 -5.23 -18.49 14.97
CA HIS A 796 -5.50 -19.81 14.39
C HIS A 796 -6.53 -19.68 13.26
N GLY A 797 -6.33 -20.42 12.17
CA GLY A 797 -7.29 -20.51 11.07
C GLY A 797 -8.00 -21.86 11.05
N SER A 798 -9.27 -21.88 10.65
CA SER A 798 -10.00 -23.11 10.37
C SER A 798 -10.71 -23.01 9.03
N ASP A 799 -10.47 -24.03 8.21
CA ASP A 799 -11.16 -24.29 6.95
C ASP A 799 -12.22 -25.36 7.23
N THR A 800 -13.48 -24.92 7.28
CA THR A 800 -14.58 -25.74 7.79
C THR A 800 -15.28 -26.52 6.68
N ASP A 801 -15.15 -26.09 5.43
CA ASP A 801 -15.69 -26.80 4.26
C ASP A 801 -14.63 -27.55 3.42
N ALA A 802 -13.36 -27.45 3.83
CA ALA A 802 -12.20 -28.10 3.24
C ALA A 802 -11.91 -27.66 1.79
N ASP A 803 -12.23 -26.41 1.45
CA ASP A 803 -11.93 -25.83 0.13
C ASP A 803 -10.48 -25.33 0.01
N GLY A 804 -9.72 -25.33 1.10
CA GLY A 804 -8.35 -24.88 1.22
C GLY A 804 -8.20 -23.42 1.64
N VAL A 805 -9.29 -22.70 1.89
CA VAL A 805 -9.33 -21.31 2.34
C VAL A 805 -9.93 -21.26 3.74
N PHE A 806 -9.43 -20.37 4.61
CA PHE A 806 -10.01 -20.27 5.94
C PHE A 806 -11.42 -19.66 5.89
N ASP A 807 -12.38 -20.37 6.48
CA ASP A 807 -13.71 -19.88 6.78
C ASP A 807 -13.74 -19.01 8.03
N VAL A 808 -12.83 -19.28 8.96
CA VAL A 808 -12.76 -18.56 10.22
C VAL A 808 -11.33 -18.40 10.70
N LEU A 809 -11.02 -17.23 11.24
CA LEU A 809 -9.83 -17.00 12.06
C LEU A 809 -10.26 -16.82 13.51
N TYR A 810 -9.55 -17.45 14.43
CA TYR A 810 -9.68 -17.25 15.87
C TYR A 810 -8.48 -16.47 16.35
N TYR A 811 -8.72 -15.41 17.12
CA TYR A 811 -7.63 -14.62 17.66
C TYR A 811 -7.90 -14.20 19.10
N ARG A 812 -6.81 -14.02 19.84
CA ARG A 812 -6.84 -13.50 21.20
C ARG A 812 -7.05 -11.98 21.18
N ALA A 813 -8.04 -11.50 21.92
CA ALA A 813 -8.39 -10.09 22.05
C ALA A 813 -8.07 -9.57 23.46
N ALA A 814 -8.14 -8.25 23.64
CA ALA A 814 -7.83 -7.63 24.92
C ALA A 814 -8.74 -8.10 26.08
N ALA A 815 -8.19 -8.16 27.30
CA ALA A 815 -8.89 -8.53 28.54
C ALA A 815 -9.52 -9.94 28.51
N GLU A 816 -8.66 -10.95 28.30
CA GLU A 816 -9.00 -12.38 28.45
C GLU A 816 -10.21 -12.83 27.61
N GLN A 817 -10.11 -12.54 26.32
CA GLN A 817 -11.16 -12.78 25.33
C GLN A 817 -10.62 -13.49 24.11
N ILE A 818 -11.46 -14.32 23.51
CA ILE A 818 -11.25 -14.88 22.18
C ILE A 818 -12.34 -14.32 21.28
N ASP A 819 -11.91 -13.81 20.14
CA ASP A 819 -12.77 -13.29 19.07
C ASP A 819 -12.52 -14.10 17.79
N TYR A 820 -13.39 -13.91 16.80
CA TYR A 820 -13.26 -14.57 15.51
C TYR A 820 -13.56 -13.66 14.33
N VAL A 821 -12.88 -13.92 13.21
CA VAL A 821 -13.14 -13.34 11.89
C VAL A 821 -13.75 -14.41 10.99
N CYS A 822 -15.02 -14.23 10.62
CA CYS A 822 -15.74 -15.09 9.70
C CYS A 822 -15.52 -14.66 8.25
N ASN A 823 -15.30 -15.63 7.35
CA ASN A 823 -15.00 -15.46 5.92
C ASN A 823 -13.90 -14.41 5.66
N PRO A 824 -12.68 -14.64 6.19
CA PRO A 824 -11.55 -13.71 6.08
C PRO A 824 -11.10 -13.44 4.63
N ALA A 825 -11.33 -14.36 3.69
CA ALA A 825 -10.89 -14.18 2.30
C ALA A 825 -11.70 -13.12 1.52
N THR A 826 -13.02 -13.05 1.71
CA THR A 826 -13.88 -12.23 0.85
C THR A 826 -14.60 -11.12 1.63
N SER A 827 -15.53 -11.49 2.49
CA SER A 827 -16.41 -10.58 3.24
C SER A 827 -16.21 -10.77 4.76
N PRO A 828 -15.06 -10.33 5.31
CA PRO A 828 -14.73 -10.55 6.70
C PRO A 828 -15.78 -9.92 7.62
N TYR A 829 -16.23 -10.70 8.59
CA TYR A 829 -17.14 -10.29 9.66
C TYR A 829 -16.52 -10.66 10.99
N VAL A 830 -16.45 -9.72 11.94
CA VAL A 830 -15.84 -9.96 13.24
C VAL A 830 -16.90 -9.96 14.33
N ASP A 831 -16.81 -10.94 15.23
CA ASP A 831 -17.65 -11.00 16.42
C ASP A 831 -16.91 -11.65 17.59
N HIS A 832 -17.48 -11.49 18.77
CA HIS A 832 -16.96 -12.05 20.00
C HIS A 832 -17.28 -13.55 20.11
N LEU A 833 -16.29 -14.38 20.41
CA LEU A 833 -16.53 -15.79 20.72
C LEU A 833 -16.85 -15.94 22.20
N VAL A 834 -15.89 -15.62 23.07
CA VAL A 834 -16.07 -15.75 24.51
C VAL A 834 -15.12 -14.91 25.35
N ARG A 835 -15.62 -14.47 26.51
CA ARG A 835 -14.87 -13.83 27.59
C ARG A 835 -14.87 -14.76 28.79
N PHE A 836 -13.70 -15.14 29.27
CA PHE A 836 -13.58 -16.08 30.40
C PHE A 836 -13.16 -15.42 31.71
N SER A 837 -12.78 -14.13 31.69
CA SER A 837 -12.49 -13.34 32.91
C SER A 837 -12.96 -11.90 32.80
N THR A 838 -13.06 -11.23 33.95
CA THR A 838 -13.39 -9.80 34.05
C THR A 838 -12.17 -8.92 34.34
N VAL A 839 -11.00 -9.54 34.53
CA VAL A 839 -9.74 -8.82 34.79
C VAL A 839 -9.20 -8.29 33.45
N THR A 840 -8.51 -7.15 33.50
CA THR A 840 -7.90 -6.50 32.33
C THR A 840 -6.42 -6.87 32.17
N ALA A 841 -6.00 -7.99 32.75
CA ALA A 841 -4.62 -8.48 32.71
C ALA A 841 -4.51 -9.70 31.75
N SER A 842 -3.29 -10.22 31.58
CA SER A 842 -2.79 -10.76 30.32
C SER A 842 -2.71 -12.28 30.26
N ALA A 843 -3.82 -12.97 29.93
CA ALA A 843 -3.75 -14.38 29.52
C ALA A 843 -2.79 -14.58 28.32
N TYR A 844 -2.04 -15.68 28.29
CA TYR A 844 -1.04 -15.93 27.25
C TYR A 844 -1.44 -17.04 26.28
N GLY A 845 -1.14 -16.81 24.99
CA GLY A 845 -1.24 -17.78 23.90
C GLY A 845 -2.64 -18.23 23.52
N LEU A 846 -2.76 -18.86 22.35
CA LEU A 846 -3.95 -19.60 21.93
C LEU A 846 -3.45 -20.89 21.28
N GLY A 847 -4.01 -22.04 21.67
CA GLY A 847 -3.65 -23.34 21.10
C GLY A 847 -4.87 -24.03 20.53
N LEU A 848 -4.87 -24.34 19.24
CA LEU A 848 -5.94 -25.12 18.60
C LEU A 848 -5.65 -26.63 18.69
N ASP A 849 -6.57 -27.39 19.26
CA ASP A 849 -6.68 -28.85 19.08
C ASP A 849 -7.65 -29.10 17.91
N PRO A 850 -7.15 -29.32 16.68
CA PRO A 850 -8.00 -29.42 15.50
C PRO A 850 -8.82 -30.72 15.46
N VAL A 851 -8.40 -31.76 16.19
CA VAL A 851 -9.11 -33.05 16.24
C VAL A 851 -10.22 -33.01 17.29
N GLY A 852 -9.94 -32.41 18.45
CA GLY A 852 -10.92 -32.18 19.50
C GLY A 852 -11.92 -31.07 19.16
N GLY A 853 -11.56 -30.15 18.27
CA GLY A 853 -12.32 -28.94 18.00
C GLY A 853 -12.37 -28.06 19.25
N VAL A 854 -11.21 -27.82 19.88
CA VAL A 854 -11.11 -27.06 21.13
C VAL A 854 -10.00 -26.03 21.02
N LEU A 855 -10.30 -24.79 21.40
CA LEU A 855 -9.30 -23.76 21.65
C LEU A 855 -8.88 -23.79 23.11
N TRP A 856 -7.57 -23.78 23.35
CA TRP A 856 -6.96 -23.77 24.67
C TRP A 856 -6.24 -22.44 24.91
N SER A 857 -6.40 -21.88 26.10
CA SER A 857 -5.72 -20.66 26.55
C SER A 857 -5.20 -20.86 27.96
N TYR A 858 -4.20 -20.09 28.36
CA TYR A 858 -3.70 -20.05 29.74
C TYR A 858 -3.97 -18.69 30.37
N ASP A 859 -4.64 -18.70 31.51
CA ASP A 859 -4.84 -17.52 32.36
C ASP A 859 -3.73 -17.52 33.43
N ASP A 860 -2.83 -16.56 33.34
CA ASP A 860 -1.66 -16.39 34.20
C ASP A 860 -1.98 -15.62 35.50
N ASP A 861 -3.11 -14.93 35.56
CA ASP A 861 -3.58 -14.23 36.74
C ASP A 861 -4.16 -15.22 37.76
N THR A 862 -4.92 -16.19 37.25
CA THR A 862 -5.56 -17.22 38.08
C THR A 862 -4.80 -18.56 38.08
N TYR A 863 -3.84 -18.73 37.18
CA TYR A 863 -3.12 -19.98 36.92
C TYR A 863 -4.09 -21.12 36.57
N GLU A 864 -4.82 -20.95 35.46
CA GLU A 864 -5.84 -21.89 34.98
C GLU A 864 -5.67 -22.14 33.47
N ILE A 865 -5.97 -23.36 33.02
CA ILE A 865 -6.14 -23.62 31.57
C ILE A 865 -7.62 -23.52 31.23
N VAL A 866 -7.91 -22.83 30.14
CA VAL A 866 -9.26 -22.58 29.64
C VAL A 866 -9.45 -23.35 28.34
N SER A 867 -10.54 -24.11 28.23
CA SER A 867 -10.95 -24.76 26.99
C SER A 867 -12.24 -24.16 26.47
N VAL A 868 -12.29 -23.86 25.17
CA VAL A 868 -13.47 -23.38 24.44
C VAL A 868 -13.82 -24.38 23.35
N GLN A 869 -15.03 -24.95 23.41
CA GLN A 869 -15.52 -26.00 22.51
C GLN A 869 -16.79 -25.62 21.78
#